data_AF-A0AAT9TR03-F1
#
_entry.id   AF-A0AAT9TR03-F1
#
_cell.length_a   1.000
_cell.length_b   1.000
_cell.length_c   1.000
_cell.angle_alpha   90.00
_cell.angle_beta   90.00
_cell.angle_gamma   90.00
#
_symmetry.space_group_name_H-M   'P 1'
#
loop_
_entity.id
_entity.type
_entity.pdbx_description
1 polymer ?
#
loop_
_entity_poly.entity_id
_entity_poly.type
_entity_poly.pdbx_seq_one_letter_code
_entity_poly.pdbx_strand_id
1 'polypeptide(L)'
;MAAGLAPASGVSGVASAVPVPPEPWVTPAALEETLDPGGSTGVDKQVRTPAIPPRPDVVLLVDGTASMVDAITSVRENLPDITGKILAGQPESRFAVATFGDQEVDPGAGFRVLTELTDDLTKVEAGVRELRTDLGNGSRGPSEDWINGLWQIADGAGGTTVFRDGASPVVVLVGDASSHAPSNGHTIDDTIFALQDKGVRVIGVDVATTIGDGLNGNGDAGNPNYVEDPPTTPGQATRIIEATGGRLLESIDGDRVAEAIIDGFDNLPTSVGYRLDACDPHLTVALDPPTRQLTSGETAHFAETVDVAEDAPQGTTLTCTVQFLLGTQVPGTDALGPAAVPDPDFQQQISIAVNDVDVPVVTVDDRTARAPDDDGVRIDYTATATDPQDGALPVTCAPPSGSLFPVGTTAVTCSATDSAGNTGADTARFEVLEPVVPPDPPAPPPPPPPPASDLAVRADVSPDRTYVGRPATARFTITNAGPDTATGVVLGTVWPRTDELKDRSLPGLSRCTAARPCTIAAGDRVVVTQTATYRAAVTGDVRATVRGTLPDGRAANNRDVDRLRVLKPSLTVTPQVAKPGQPVLARGKDYPPGETVRFTWNIGITADRSGVRVGRDGTFEVQVLVLRKDTLGPRVLRAEARDLPRLRKPVLVVQHNLQPPDFAGRS
;
A
#
# COMPACT_ATOMS: atom_id res chain seq x y z
N MET A 1 -51.28 -71.87 45.41
CA MET A 1 -50.90 -70.52 45.90
C MET A 1 -49.79 -70.01 45.01
N ALA A 2 -49.88 -68.79 44.50
CA ALA A 2 -48.78 -68.05 43.88
C ALA A 2 -49.17 -66.56 43.94
N ALA A 3 -48.35 -65.74 44.59
CA ALA A 3 -48.59 -64.30 44.67
C ALA A 3 -47.75 -63.58 43.59
N GLY A 4 -48.31 -62.53 42.99
CA GLY A 4 -47.57 -61.67 42.06
C GLY A 4 -46.75 -60.60 42.77
N LEU A 5 -45.73 -60.10 42.08
CA LEU A 5 -45.02 -58.86 42.39
C LEU A 5 -44.69 -58.14 41.07
N ALA A 6 -44.59 -56.81 41.13
CA ALA A 6 -44.47 -55.94 39.95
C ALA A 6 -43.05 -55.91 39.36
N PRO A 7 -42.88 -55.56 38.06
CA PRO A 7 -41.56 -55.31 37.48
C PRO A 7 -40.90 -54.07 38.11
N ALA A 8 -39.59 -54.14 38.33
CA ALA A 8 -38.80 -52.99 38.79
C ALA A 8 -38.34 -52.12 37.61
N SER A 9 -38.51 -50.81 37.71
CA SER A 9 -38.11 -49.84 36.68
C SER A 9 -36.58 -49.70 36.61
N GLY A 10 -35.96 -50.26 35.58
CA GLY A 10 -34.55 -50.03 35.27
C GLY A 10 -34.33 -48.66 34.62
N VAL A 11 -34.00 -47.64 35.42
CA VAL A 11 -33.65 -46.31 34.90
C VAL A 11 -32.24 -46.37 34.30
N SER A 12 -32.17 -46.58 32.98
CA SER A 12 -30.93 -46.36 32.23
C SER A 12 -30.71 -44.87 32.08
N GLY A 13 -29.90 -44.29 32.97
CA GLY A 13 -29.47 -42.91 32.88
C GLY A 13 -28.54 -42.73 31.68
N VAL A 14 -29.12 -42.32 30.53
CA VAL A 14 -28.32 -41.79 29.43
C VAL A 14 -27.68 -40.51 29.93
N ALA A 15 -26.36 -40.53 30.10
CA ALA A 15 -25.62 -39.31 30.38
C ALA A 15 -25.76 -38.39 29.16
N SER A 16 -26.45 -37.26 29.31
CA SER A 16 -26.49 -36.24 28.25
C SER A 16 -25.05 -35.82 27.95
N ALA A 17 -24.58 -36.14 26.75
CA ALA A 17 -23.37 -35.53 26.23
C ALA A 17 -23.62 -34.02 26.20
N VAL A 18 -22.84 -33.27 26.98
CA VAL A 18 -22.81 -31.82 26.85
C VAL A 18 -22.39 -31.55 25.40
N PRO A 19 -23.15 -30.73 24.63
CA PRO A 19 -22.74 -30.38 23.29
C PRO A 19 -21.32 -29.81 23.34
N VAL A 20 -20.39 -30.43 22.61
CA VAL A 20 -19.08 -29.82 22.39
C VAL A 20 -19.38 -28.49 21.68
N PRO A 21 -18.97 -27.33 22.24
CA PRO A 21 -19.20 -26.07 21.56
C PRO A 21 -18.52 -26.14 20.18
N PRO A 22 -19.10 -25.56 19.12
CA PRO A 22 -18.44 -25.52 17.82
C PRO A 22 -17.07 -24.85 18.00
N GLU A 23 -16.04 -25.50 17.46
CA GLU A 23 -14.69 -24.93 17.41
C GLU A 23 -14.75 -23.55 16.74
N PRO A 24 -14.09 -22.52 17.31
CA PRO A 24 -14.22 -21.15 16.80
C PRO A 24 -13.65 -21.01 15.39
N TRP A 25 -14.22 -20.09 14.61
CA TRP A 25 -13.76 -19.79 13.26
C TRP A 25 -12.31 -19.31 13.21
N VAL A 26 -11.85 -18.63 14.25
CA VAL A 26 -10.47 -18.16 14.44
C VAL A 26 -9.85 -18.85 15.65
N THR A 27 -8.64 -19.37 15.52
CA THR A 27 -7.90 -20.03 16.61
C THR A 27 -6.43 -19.59 16.64
N PRO A 28 -5.91 -19.09 17.78
CA PRO A 28 -6.66 -18.63 18.95
C PRO A 28 -7.42 -17.32 18.65
N ALA A 29 -8.65 -17.20 19.14
CA ALA A 29 -9.51 -16.01 19.01
C ALA A 29 -9.16 -14.88 20.00
N ALA A 30 -8.34 -15.16 21.00
CA ALA A 30 -7.77 -14.17 21.91
C ALA A 30 -6.28 -14.47 22.11
N LEU A 31 -5.46 -13.43 22.18
CA LEU A 31 -4.04 -13.49 22.52
C LEU A 31 -3.77 -12.51 23.67
N GLU A 32 -3.35 -13.05 24.82
CA GLU A 32 -3.00 -12.29 26.02
C GLU A 32 -1.55 -12.66 26.38
N GLU A 33 -0.64 -11.69 26.29
CA GLU A 33 0.80 -11.89 26.49
C GLU A 33 1.44 -10.66 27.18
N THR A 34 2.67 -10.82 27.68
CA THR A 34 3.46 -9.74 28.29
C THR A 34 4.81 -9.63 27.59
N LEU A 35 5.18 -8.42 27.15
CA LEU A 35 6.40 -8.17 26.35
C LEU A 35 7.13 -6.90 26.82
N ASP A 36 8.45 -6.89 26.65
CA ASP A 36 9.27 -5.68 26.82
C ASP A 36 9.05 -4.69 25.66
N PRO A 37 9.34 -3.38 25.82
CA PRO A 37 9.46 -2.45 24.70
C PRO A 37 10.49 -2.95 23.67
N GLY A 38 10.12 -2.96 22.38
CA GLY A 38 10.91 -3.61 21.32
C GLY A 38 10.77 -5.14 21.25
N GLY A 39 9.95 -5.75 22.11
CA GLY A 39 9.69 -7.18 22.15
C GLY A 39 8.76 -7.68 21.04
N SER A 40 8.78 -9.01 20.81
CA SER A 40 8.01 -9.67 19.75
C SER A 40 7.55 -11.06 20.19
N THR A 41 6.37 -11.49 19.74
CA THR A 41 5.86 -12.86 19.91
C THR A 41 5.26 -13.40 18.61
N GLY A 42 5.21 -14.73 18.47
CA GLY A 42 4.72 -15.42 17.28
C GLY A 42 3.72 -16.53 17.60
N VAL A 43 2.67 -16.65 16.78
CA VAL A 43 1.50 -17.50 17.07
C VAL A 43 1.05 -18.26 15.82
N ASP A 44 0.86 -19.58 15.91
CA ASP A 44 0.22 -20.33 14.83
C ASP A 44 -1.27 -19.95 14.73
N LYS A 45 -1.65 -19.29 13.63
CA LYS A 45 -3.02 -18.84 13.38
C LYS A 45 -3.78 -19.80 12.48
N GLN A 46 -5.01 -20.11 12.85
CA GLN A 46 -5.93 -20.90 12.04
C GLN A 46 -7.23 -20.14 11.84
N VAL A 47 -7.70 -20.06 10.59
CA VAL A 47 -8.96 -19.42 10.20
C VAL A 47 -9.75 -20.37 9.32
N ARG A 48 -10.81 -20.94 9.87
CA ARG A 48 -11.73 -21.82 9.15
C ARG A 48 -12.55 -21.01 8.15
N THR A 49 -12.92 -21.61 7.02
CA THR A 49 -13.91 -21.03 6.10
C THR A 49 -15.22 -21.81 6.15
N PRO A 50 -16.38 -21.18 5.93
CA PRO A 50 -17.63 -21.90 5.77
C PRO A 50 -17.68 -22.56 4.39
N ALA A 51 -18.28 -23.75 4.30
CA ALA A 51 -18.43 -24.47 3.03
C ALA A 51 -19.27 -23.69 1.99
N ILE A 52 -20.36 -23.06 2.46
CA ILE A 52 -21.20 -22.14 1.69
C ILE A 52 -20.75 -20.70 1.99
N PRO A 53 -20.47 -19.85 0.98
CA PRO A 53 -19.96 -18.48 1.21
C PRO A 53 -20.90 -17.58 2.04
N PRO A 54 -20.39 -16.64 2.86
CA PRO A 54 -21.20 -15.79 3.73
C PRO A 54 -22.34 -15.04 3.02
N ARG A 55 -23.56 -15.16 3.57
CA ARG A 55 -24.76 -14.38 3.20
C ARG A 55 -25.04 -14.37 1.69
N PRO A 56 -25.20 -15.53 1.03
CA PRO A 56 -25.22 -15.57 -0.42
C PRO A 56 -26.54 -15.01 -0.97
N ASP A 57 -26.44 -14.36 -2.13
CA ASP A 57 -27.58 -14.04 -2.98
C ASP A 57 -27.45 -14.91 -4.23
N VAL A 58 -28.31 -15.91 -4.36
CA VAL A 58 -28.24 -16.95 -5.39
C VAL A 58 -29.22 -16.65 -6.52
N VAL A 59 -28.76 -16.68 -7.77
CA VAL A 59 -29.64 -16.69 -8.95
C VAL A 59 -29.49 -18.02 -9.66
N LEU A 60 -30.58 -18.79 -9.76
CA LEU A 60 -30.66 -19.96 -10.64
C LEU A 60 -30.99 -19.45 -12.05
N LEU A 61 -30.02 -19.47 -12.95
CA LEU A 61 -30.17 -19.14 -14.37
C LEU A 61 -30.23 -20.45 -15.17
N VAL A 62 -31.44 -20.88 -15.50
CA VAL A 62 -31.69 -22.20 -16.10
C VAL A 62 -32.18 -22.05 -17.54
N ASP A 63 -31.44 -22.67 -18.45
CA ASP A 63 -31.79 -22.83 -19.86
C ASP A 63 -33.20 -23.43 -20.01
N GLY A 64 -34.04 -22.79 -20.84
CA GLY A 64 -35.45 -23.13 -21.02
C GLY A 64 -35.78 -23.83 -22.34
N THR A 65 -34.79 -24.38 -23.03
CA THR A 65 -34.94 -25.00 -24.36
C THR A 65 -35.39 -26.46 -24.30
N ALA A 66 -35.54 -27.10 -25.46
CA ALA A 66 -36.12 -28.44 -25.58
C ALA A 66 -35.16 -29.59 -25.19
N SER A 67 -33.86 -29.34 -25.06
CA SER A 67 -32.87 -30.29 -24.55
C SER A 67 -33.02 -30.51 -23.04
N MET A 68 -33.39 -29.46 -22.31
CA MET A 68 -33.26 -29.35 -20.85
C MET A 68 -34.41 -29.97 -20.03
N VAL A 69 -35.21 -30.85 -20.63
CA VAL A 69 -36.40 -31.45 -20.00
C VAL A 69 -36.07 -32.19 -18.70
N ASP A 70 -35.05 -33.05 -18.72
CA ASP A 70 -34.67 -33.85 -17.54
C ASP A 70 -33.97 -32.99 -16.48
N ALA A 71 -33.13 -32.04 -16.91
CA ALA A 71 -32.45 -31.06 -16.05
C ALA A 71 -33.45 -30.18 -15.27
N ILE A 72 -34.43 -29.60 -15.96
CA ILE A 72 -35.49 -28.80 -15.33
C ILE A 72 -36.37 -29.65 -14.42
N THR A 73 -36.58 -30.93 -14.75
CA THR A 73 -37.30 -31.87 -13.88
C THR A 73 -36.51 -32.13 -12.59
N SER A 74 -35.21 -32.40 -12.68
CA SER A 74 -34.30 -32.54 -11.53
C SER A 74 -34.32 -31.30 -10.62
N VAL A 75 -34.21 -30.10 -11.19
CA VAL A 75 -34.29 -28.82 -10.44
C VAL A 75 -35.66 -28.62 -9.80
N ARG A 76 -36.76 -29.00 -10.46
CA ARG A 76 -38.13 -28.87 -9.93
C ARG A 76 -38.42 -29.80 -8.76
N GLU A 77 -37.95 -31.04 -8.82
CA GLU A 77 -38.23 -32.04 -7.77
C GLU A 77 -37.33 -31.85 -6.55
N ASN A 78 -36.08 -31.43 -6.74
CA ASN A 78 -35.06 -31.38 -5.68
C ASN A 78 -34.70 -29.96 -5.20
N LEU A 79 -35.46 -28.92 -5.60
CA LEU A 79 -35.29 -27.54 -5.08
C LEU A 79 -35.27 -27.44 -3.53
N PRO A 80 -36.06 -28.22 -2.76
CA PRO A 80 -35.99 -28.19 -1.29
C PRO A 80 -34.61 -28.60 -0.76
N ASP A 81 -33.91 -29.52 -1.43
CA ASP A 81 -32.58 -29.97 -1.01
C ASP A 81 -31.50 -28.94 -1.40
N ILE A 82 -31.60 -28.34 -2.60
CA ILE A 82 -30.71 -27.24 -3.04
C ILE A 82 -30.79 -26.07 -2.05
N THR A 83 -32.01 -25.56 -1.82
CA THR A 83 -32.23 -24.41 -0.93
C THR A 83 -31.98 -24.75 0.53
N GLY A 84 -32.35 -25.96 0.98
CA GLY A 84 -32.12 -26.46 2.33
C GLY A 84 -30.64 -26.60 2.68
N LYS A 85 -29.82 -27.16 1.77
CA LYS A 85 -28.35 -27.23 1.90
C LYS A 85 -27.74 -25.84 2.10
N ILE A 86 -28.12 -24.88 1.25
CA ILE A 86 -27.58 -23.53 1.25
C ILE A 86 -28.00 -22.78 2.53
N LEU A 87 -29.29 -22.86 2.91
CA LEU A 87 -29.81 -22.24 4.15
C LEU A 87 -29.26 -22.87 5.43
N ALA A 88 -28.96 -24.17 5.44
CA ALA A 88 -28.34 -24.84 6.59
C ALA A 88 -26.90 -24.34 6.86
N GLY A 89 -26.16 -23.95 5.81
CA GLY A 89 -24.87 -23.29 5.95
C GLY A 89 -24.97 -21.77 6.15
N GLN A 90 -25.98 -21.12 5.57
CA GLN A 90 -26.14 -19.67 5.51
C GLN A 90 -27.62 -19.25 5.66
N PRO A 91 -28.14 -19.09 6.90
CA PRO A 91 -29.57 -18.86 7.13
C PRO A 91 -30.14 -17.57 6.54
N GLU A 92 -29.31 -16.56 6.24
CA GLU A 92 -29.75 -15.32 5.58
C GLU A 92 -29.81 -15.42 4.03
N SER A 93 -29.69 -16.61 3.42
CA SER A 93 -29.62 -16.74 1.95
C SER A 93 -30.87 -16.23 1.24
N ARG A 94 -30.69 -15.57 0.09
CA ARG A 94 -31.78 -15.20 -0.84
C ARG A 94 -31.63 -15.95 -2.15
N PHE A 95 -32.74 -16.23 -2.82
CA PHE A 95 -32.80 -16.94 -4.08
C PHE A 95 -33.62 -16.17 -5.11
N ALA A 96 -33.20 -16.23 -6.37
CA ALA A 96 -33.93 -15.77 -7.54
C ALA A 96 -33.93 -16.87 -8.60
N VAL A 97 -34.90 -16.83 -9.50
CA VAL A 97 -35.03 -17.79 -10.62
C VAL A 97 -35.13 -17.01 -11.91
N ALA A 98 -34.30 -17.35 -12.89
CA ALA A 98 -34.27 -16.76 -14.21
C ALA A 98 -34.08 -17.84 -15.28
N THR A 99 -34.46 -17.52 -16.52
CA THR A 99 -34.38 -18.43 -17.66
C THR A 99 -34.00 -17.69 -18.94
N PHE A 100 -33.50 -18.43 -19.92
CA PHE A 100 -33.07 -17.96 -21.23
C PHE A 100 -33.28 -19.06 -22.29
N GLY A 101 -33.16 -18.66 -23.55
CA GLY A 101 -33.01 -19.48 -24.75
C GLY A 101 -32.71 -18.55 -25.93
N ASP A 102 -32.65 -19.06 -27.15
CA ASP A 102 -32.25 -18.33 -28.35
C ASP A 102 -33.24 -17.21 -28.72
N GLN A 103 -32.86 -15.96 -28.39
CA GLN A 103 -33.63 -14.76 -28.70
C GLN A 103 -33.38 -14.23 -30.13
N GLU A 104 -32.37 -14.74 -30.84
CA GLU A 104 -32.12 -14.32 -32.23
C GLU A 104 -33.17 -14.91 -33.19
N VAL A 105 -33.68 -16.11 -32.88
CA VAL A 105 -34.77 -16.75 -33.65
C VAL A 105 -36.16 -16.61 -33.00
N ASP A 106 -36.27 -16.66 -31.66
CA ASP A 106 -37.53 -16.51 -30.93
C ASP A 106 -37.47 -15.32 -29.95
N PRO A 107 -38.02 -14.14 -30.32
CA PRO A 107 -38.11 -13.00 -29.41
C PRO A 107 -38.88 -13.25 -28.09
N GLY A 108 -39.57 -14.39 -27.94
CA GLY A 108 -40.19 -14.86 -26.69
C GLY A 108 -39.29 -15.73 -25.79
N ALA A 109 -38.09 -16.10 -26.27
CA ALA A 109 -37.10 -16.93 -25.58
C ALA A 109 -36.06 -16.14 -24.76
N GLY A 110 -35.99 -14.82 -24.95
CA GLY A 110 -35.01 -13.96 -24.28
C GLY A 110 -35.04 -14.01 -22.76
N PHE A 111 -33.92 -13.60 -22.16
CA PHE A 111 -33.71 -13.61 -20.71
C PHE A 111 -34.90 -13.04 -19.93
N ARG A 112 -35.38 -13.82 -18.94
CA ARG A 112 -36.51 -13.45 -18.09
C ARG A 112 -36.31 -13.93 -16.67
N VAL A 113 -36.45 -13.02 -15.71
CA VAL A 113 -36.54 -13.34 -14.29
C VAL A 113 -37.97 -13.82 -13.98
N LEU A 114 -38.07 -15.04 -13.43
CA LEU A 114 -39.30 -15.69 -13.00
C LEU A 114 -39.61 -15.44 -11.51
N THR A 115 -38.57 -15.14 -10.71
CA THR A 115 -38.71 -14.72 -9.32
C THR A 115 -37.52 -13.86 -8.91
N GLU A 116 -37.80 -12.68 -8.34
CA GLU A 116 -36.85 -11.72 -7.77
C GLU A 116 -36.05 -12.29 -6.57
N LEU A 117 -34.92 -11.67 -6.21
CA LEU A 117 -34.09 -12.11 -5.06
C LEU A 117 -34.84 -12.02 -3.71
N THR A 118 -35.34 -13.16 -3.24
CA THR A 118 -36.20 -13.27 -2.06
C THR A 118 -35.80 -14.44 -1.15
N ASP A 119 -36.13 -14.30 0.13
CA ASP A 119 -36.07 -15.30 1.20
C ASP A 119 -37.36 -16.16 1.30
N ASP A 120 -38.45 -15.74 0.65
CA ASP A 120 -39.72 -16.47 0.59
C ASP A 120 -39.63 -17.64 -0.40
N LEU A 121 -39.22 -18.81 0.11
CA LEU A 121 -39.12 -20.06 -0.66
C LEU A 121 -40.40 -20.42 -1.43
N THR A 122 -41.58 -20.00 -0.97
CA THR A 122 -42.85 -20.21 -1.68
C THR A 122 -42.85 -19.56 -3.07
N LYS A 123 -42.22 -18.38 -3.19
CA LYS A 123 -42.02 -17.71 -4.49
C LYS A 123 -40.95 -18.42 -5.31
N VAL A 124 -39.85 -18.83 -4.68
CA VAL A 124 -38.74 -19.53 -5.36
C VAL A 124 -39.23 -20.82 -6.02
N GLU A 125 -40.03 -21.61 -5.30
CA GLU A 125 -40.72 -22.77 -5.88
C GLU A 125 -41.69 -22.40 -7.01
N ALA A 126 -42.39 -21.25 -6.94
CA ALA A 126 -43.27 -20.79 -8.00
C ALA A 126 -42.47 -20.41 -9.26
N GLY A 127 -41.36 -19.69 -9.12
CA GLY A 127 -40.45 -19.38 -10.23
C GLY A 127 -39.87 -20.63 -10.91
N VAL A 128 -39.46 -21.63 -10.13
CA VAL A 128 -38.98 -22.93 -10.67
C VAL A 128 -40.12 -23.73 -11.35
N ARG A 129 -41.37 -23.55 -10.91
CA ARG A 129 -42.54 -24.09 -11.63
C ARG A 129 -42.80 -23.37 -12.95
N GLU A 130 -42.46 -22.08 -13.09
CA GLU A 130 -42.59 -21.31 -14.34
C GLU A 130 -41.50 -21.57 -15.41
N LEU A 131 -40.48 -22.39 -15.12
CA LEU A 131 -39.47 -22.79 -16.11
C LEU A 131 -40.11 -23.43 -17.36
N ARG A 132 -39.53 -23.17 -18.53
CA ARG A 132 -40.02 -23.68 -19.84
C ARG A 132 -39.03 -24.66 -20.44
N THR A 133 -39.48 -25.42 -21.44
CA THR A 133 -38.70 -26.45 -22.18
C THR A 133 -38.99 -26.33 -23.68
N ASP A 134 -39.23 -25.10 -24.11
CA ASP A 134 -39.81 -24.73 -25.41
C ASP A 134 -39.51 -23.25 -25.74
N LEU A 135 -38.39 -22.74 -25.22
CA LEU A 135 -37.70 -21.55 -25.72
C LEU A 135 -36.76 -21.96 -26.88
N GLY A 136 -36.36 -21.02 -27.75
CA GLY A 136 -35.46 -21.30 -28.88
C GLY A 136 -36.07 -22.14 -30.01
N ASN A 137 -37.39 -22.13 -30.20
CA ASN A 137 -38.02 -23.00 -31.19
C ASN A 137 -37.78 -22.53 -32.64
N GLY A 138 -36.74 -23.09 -33.26
CA GLY A 138 -36.35 -22.80 -34.65
C GLY A 138 -34.88 -22.42 -34.82
N SER A 139 -34.05 -22.57 -33.78
CA SER A 139 -32.61 -22.31 -33.79
C SER A 139 -31.88 -23.05 -34.91
N ARG A 140 -30.75 -22.48 -35.33
CA ARG A 140 -29.94 -23.00 -36.45
C ARG A 140 -28.76 -23.82 -36.01
N GLY A 141 -28.12 -23.47 -34.90
CA GLY A 141 -27.23 -24.32 -34.14
C GLY A 141 -27.78 -24.58 -32.74
N PRO A 142 -26.97 -25.22 -31.87
CA PRO A 142 -27.30 -25.43 -30.46
C PRO A 142 -27.15 -24.17 -29.60
N SER A 143 -26.65 -23.06 -30.12
CA SER A 143 -26.18 -21.95 -29.29
C SER A 143 -27.30 -21.05 -28.74
N GLU A 144 -27.15 -20.61 -27.48
CA GLU A 144 -28.20 -19.96 -26.68
C GLU A 144 -27.76 -18.59 -26.09
N ASP A 145 -28.66 -17.84 -25.43
CA ASP A 145 -28.38 -16.47 -24.94
C ASP A 145 -27.91 -16.35 -23.46
N TRP A 146 -27.16 -17.33 -22.93
CA TRP A 146 -26.72 -17.28 -21.53
C TRP A 146 -25.67 -16.21 -21.21
N ILE A 147 -24.82 -15.78 -22.16
CA ILE A 147 -23.87 -14.67 -21.94
C ILE A 147 -24.64 -13.36 -21.67
N ASN A 148 -25.71 -13.09 -22.44
CA ASN A 148 -26.66 -12.01 -22.19
C ASN A 148 -27.38 -12.19 -20.84
N GLY A 149 -27.83 -13.40 -20.51
CA GLY A 149 -28.47 -13.70 -19.22
C GLY A 149 -27.58 -13.36 -18.01
N LEU A 150 -26.31 -13.75 -18.05
CA LEU A 150 -25.32 -13.40 -17.03
C LEU A 150 -25.09 -11.88 -16.94
N TRP A 151 -25.02 -11.18 -18.08
CA TRP A 151 -24.88 -9.72 -18.11
C TRP A 151 -26.08 -9.01 -17.48
N GLN A 152 -27.30 -9.40 -17.85
CA GLN A 152 -28.52 -8.78 -17.32
C GLN A 152 -28.70 -9.03 -15.82
N ILE A 153 -28.30 -10.20 -15.30
CA ILE A 153 -28.26 -10.44 -13.85
C ILE A 153 -27.32 -9.45 -13.16
N ALA A 154 -26.12 -9.22 -13.72
CA ALA A 154 -25.12 -8.31 -13.16
C ALA A 154 -25.53 -6.82 -13.25
N ASP A 155 -26.27 -6.41 -14.29
CA ASP A 155 -26.90 -5.08 -14.36
C ASP A 155 -28.13 -4.94 -13.44
N GLY A 156 -28.51 -6.03 -12.74
CA GLY A 156 -29.59 -6.05 -11.75
C GLY A 156 -30.99 -6.32 -12.32
N ALA A 157 -31.09 -6.72 -13.59
CA ALA A 157 -32.32 -7.13 -14.29
C ALA A 157 -33.51 -6.19 -14.07
N GLY A 158 -33.31 -4.89 -14.30
CA GLY A 158 -34.35 -3.87 -14.11
C GLY A 158 -34.79 -3.65 -12.65
N GLY A 159 -34.06 -4.21 -11.69
CA GLY A 159 -34.33 -4.13 -10.25
C GLY A 159 -34.57 -5.49 -9.57
N THR A 160 -34.75 -6.59 -10.32
CA THR A 160 -35.15 -7.89 -9.75
C THR A 160 -34.00 -8.77 -9.27
N THR A 161 -32.76 -8.54 -9.75
CA THR A 161 -31.55 -9.25 -9.30
C THR A 161 -30.57 -8.32 -8.57
N VAL A 162 -31.10 -7.34 -7.83
CA VAL A 162 -30.28 -6.43 -7.02
C VAL A 162 -29.71 -7.17 -5.80
N PHE A 163 -28.43 -7.49 -5.89
CA PHE A 163 -27.62 -8.01 -4.79
C PHE A 163 -27.55 -6.99 -3.64
N ARG A 164 -27.61 -7.47 -2.40
CA ARG A 164 -27.56 -6.62 -1.19
C ARG A 164 -26.11 -6.30 -0.80
N ASP A 165 -25.92 -5.16 -0.12
CA ASP A 165 -24.63 -4.82 0.47
C ASP A 165 -24.15 -5.94 1.41
N GLY A 166 -22.92 -6.43 1.15
CA GLY A 166 -22.30 -7.49 1.92
C GLY A 166 -22.92 -8.89 1.77
N ALA A 167 -23.55 -9.18 0.64
CA ALA A 167 -23.77 -10.56 0.22
C ALA A 167 -22.52 -11.19 -0.42
N SER A 168 -22.57 -12.51 -0.61
CA SER A 168 -21.74 -13.23 -1.59
C SER A 168 -22.57 -13.60 -2.82
N PRO A 169 -22.61 -12.79 -3.90
CA PRO A 169 -23.42 -13.13 -5.07
C PRO A 169 -22.92 -14.40 -5.77
N VAL A 170 -23.85 -15.30 -6.10
CA VAL A 170 -23.58 -16.51 -6.87
C VAL A 170 -24.64 -16.68 -7.94
N VAL A 171 -24.23 -16.90 -9.19
CA VAL A 171 -25.14 -17.26 -10.28
C VAL A 171 -24.86 -18.69 -10.67
N VAL A 172 -25.88 -19.53 -10.62
CA VAL A 172 -25.83 -20.92 -11.08
C VAL A 172 -26.35 -20.94 -12.51
N LEU A 173 -25.45 -21.06 -13.48
CA LEU A 173 -25.77 -21.28 -14.88
C LEU A 173 -25.97 -22.78 -15.12
N VAL A 174 -27.16 -23.16 -15.57
CA VAL A 174 -27.50 -24.54 -15.95
C VAL A 174 -27.92 -24.53 -17.42
N GLY A 175 -27.22 -25.30 -18.26
CA GLY A 175 -27.45 -25.37 -19.72
C GLY A 175 -26.59 -26.46 -20.37
N ASP A 176 -26.89 -26.81 -21.62
CA ASP A 176 -26.22 -27.89 -22.36
C ASP A 176 -25.50 -27.43 -23.64
N ALA A 177 -25.35 -26.12 -23.86
CA ALA A 177 -24.83 -25.58 -25.11
C ALA A 177 -24.00 -24.30 -24.97
N SER A 178 -23.21 -24.01 -26.01
CA SER A 178 -22.46 -22.76 -26.15
C SER A 178 -23.41 -21.56 -26.28
N SER A 179 -22.89 -20.34 -26.12
CA SER A 179 -23.68 -19.12 -26.26
C SER A 179 -23.30 -18.29 -27.48
N HIS A 180 -24.31 -17.65 -28.07
CA HIS A 180 -24.17 -16.72 -29.19
C HIS A 180 -23.06 -15.69 -28.98
N ALA A 181 -22.43 -15.24 -30.07
CA ALA A 181 -21.20 -14.45 -30.01
C ALA A 181 -21.23 -13.28 -31.02
N PRO A 182 -21.77 -12.09 -30.64
CA PRO A 182 -22.17 -11.66 -29.30
C PRO A 182 -23.64 -11.94 -28.95
N SER A 183 -23.89 -12.72 -27.90
CA SER A 183 -25.22 -13.05 -27.37
C SER A 183 -26.06 -11.81 -27.12
N ASN A 184 -27.15 -11.65 -27.89
CA ASN A 184 -28.07 -10.51 -27.85
C ASN A 184 -27.36 -9.13 -27.88
N GLY A 185 -26.17 -9.06 -28.49
CA GLY A 185 -25.31 -7.86 -28.53
C GLY A 185 -24.32 -7.66 -27.38
N HIS A 186 -24.28 -8.56 -26.38
CA HIS A 186 -23.32 -8.52 -25.26
C HIS A 186 -22.09 -9.39 -25.52
N THR A 187 -20.89 -8.92 -25.12
CA THR A 187 -19.64 -9.66 -25.27
C THR A 187 -19.20 -10.34 -23.98
N ILE A 188 -18.41 -11.41 -24.10
CA ILE A 188 -17.80 -12.10 -22.95
C ILE A 188 -17.01 -11.13 -22.05
N ASP A 189 -16.28 -10.17 -22.63
CA ASP A 189 -15.48 -9.21 -21.86
C ASP A 189 -16.34 -8.20 -21.08
N ASP A 190 -17.43 -7.72 -21.69
CA ASP A 190 -18.39 -6.85 -21.00
C ASP A 190 -19.13 -7.60 -19.88
N THR A 191 -19.47 -8.87 -20.11
CA THR A 191 -20.10 -9.76 -19.13
C THR A 191 -19.17 -10.07 -17.96
N ILE A 192 -17.89 -10.39 -18.20
CA ILE A 192 -16.88 -10.58 -17.15
C ILE A 192 -16.73 -9.31 -16.32
N PHE A 193 -16.62 -8.14 -16.95
CA PHE A 193 -16.51 -6.87 -16.25
C PHE A 193 -17.74 -6.58 -15.36
N ALA A 194 -18.95 -6.83 -15.86
CA ALA A 194 -20.18 -6.65 -15.09
C ALA A 194 -20.29 -7.61 -13.90
N LEU A 195 -20.00 -8.91 -14.10
CA LEU A 195 -20.00 -9.91 -13.03
C LEU A 195 -18.95 -9.59 -11.95
N GLN A 196 -17.76 -9.17 -12.36
CA GLN A 196 -16.69 -8.74 -11.45
C GLN A 196 -17.09 -7.49 -10.65
N ASP A 197 -17.64 -6.44 -11.27
CA ASP A 197 -18.12 -5.23 -10.56
C ASP A 197 -19.12 -5.56 -9.44
N LYS A 198 -19.90 -6.64 -9.58
CA LYS A 198 -20.83 -7.14 -8.54
C LYS A 198 -20.25 -8.21 -7.62
N GLY A 199 -19.05 -8.74 -7.88
CA GLY A 199 -18.46 -9.83 -7.11
C GLY A 199 -19.17 -11.17 -7.28
N VAL A 200 -19.87 -11.36 -8.40
CA VAL A 200 -20.56 -12.61 -8.72
C VAL A 200 -19.55 -13.71 -9.00
N ARG A 201 -19.69 -14.86 -8.32
CA ARG A 201 -19.13 -16.14 -8.77
C ARG A 201 -20.14 -16.87 -9.65
N VAL A 202 -19.68 -17.46 -10.75
CA VAL A 202 -20.52 -18.31 -11.60
C VAL A 202 -20.26 -19.78 -11.28
N ILE A 203 -21.31 -20.53 -10.91
CA ILE A 203 -21.31 -21.99 -10.91
C ILE A 203 -21.89 -22.42 -12.26
N GLY A 204 -21.08 -23.02 -13.13
CA GLY A 204 -21.55 -23.64 -14.36
C GLY A 204 -21.89 -25.11 -14.13
N VAL A 205 -23.09 -25.52 -14.51
CA VAL A 205 -23.53 -26.91 -14.59
C VAL A 205 -23.78 -27.21 -16.07
N ASP A 206 -22.77 -27.78 -16.70
CA ASP A 206 -22.77 -28.20 -18.10
C ASP A 206 -23.42 -29.58 -18.22
N VAL A 207 -24.61 -29.60 -18.81
CA VAL A 207 -25.49 -30.77 -18.86
C VAL A 207 -25.20 -31.59 -20.12
N ALA A 208 -25.02 -32.89 -19.96
CA ALA A 208 -24.81 -33.81 -21.07
C ALA A 208 -26.15 -34.16 -21.75
N THR A 209 -26.37 -33.67 -22.97
CA THR A 209 -27.53 -34.07 -23.79
C THR A 209 -27.09 -34.68 -25.13
N THR A 210 -28.02 -34.83 -26.08
CA THR A 210 -27.77 -35.39 -27.41
C THR A 210 -27.92 -34.36 -28.54
N ILE A 211 -28.21 -33.09 -28.22
CA ILE A 211 -28.43 -32.01 -29.20
C ILE A 211 -27.74 -30.68 -28.86
N GLY A 212 -27.31 -30.47 -27.61
CA GLY A 212 -26.40 -29.39 -27.24
C GLY A 212 -24.92 -29.76 -27.49
N ASP A 213 -24.05 -28.75 -27.48
CA ASP A 213 -22.60 -28.86 -27.70
C ASP A 213 -21.75 -28.58 -26.44
N GLY A 214 -22.41 -28.44 -25.28
CA GLY A 214 -21.84 -28.10 -23.98
C GLY A 214 -21.57 -26.60 -23.79
N LEU A 215 -21.54 -26.11 -22.55
CA LEU A 215 -21.30 -24.70 -22.19
C LEU A 215 -19.93 -24.16 -22.68
N ASN A 216 -19.03 -25.05 -23.11
CA ASN A 216 -17.72 -24.75 -23.67
C ASN A 216 -17.60 -25.04 -25.19
N GLY A 217 -18.73 -25.33 -25.87
CA GLY A 217 -18.80 -25.77 -27.26
C GLY A 217 -18.48 -24.73 -28.34
N ASN A 218 -18.79 -25.06 -29.59
CA ASN A 218 -18.39 -24.35 -30.81
C ASN A 218 -19.55 -24.03 -31.78
N GLY A 219 -20.79 -24.30 -31.39
CA GLY A 219 -21.99 -24.19 -32.23
C GLY A 219 -22.23 -25.41 -33.12
N ASP A 220 -21.60 -26.57 -32.87
CA ASP A 220 -21.79 -27.79 -33.67
C ASP A 220 -21.95 -29.04 -32.79
N ALA A 221 -23.20 -29.45 -32.55
CA ALA A 221 -23.55 -30.70 -31.86
C ALA A 221 -23.40 -31.96 -32.75
N GLY A 222 -22.73 -31.86 -33.90
CA GLY A 222 -22.51 -32.97 -34.84
C GLY A 222 -23.67 -33.27 -35.78
N ASN A 223 -24.70 -32.42 -35.81
CA ASN A 223 -25.85 -32.55 -36.70
C ASN A 223 -25.74 -31.55 -37.87
N PRO A 224 -25.49 -31.98 -39.12
CA PRO A 224 -25.21 -31.06 -40.25
C PRO A 224 -26.42 -30.24 -40.74
N ASN A 225 -27.57 -30.30 -40.05
CA ASN A 225 -28.72 -29.41 -40.26
C ASN A 225 -29.01 -28.54 -39.03
N TYR A 226 -28.14 -28.59 -38.01
CA TYR A 226 -28.24 -27.87 -36.74
C TYR A 226 -26.82 -27.46 -36.29
N VAL A 227 -26.26 -26.47 -36.99
CA VAL A 227 -24.92 -25.91 -36.79
C VAL A 227 -25.00 -24.38 -36.88
N GLU A 228 -24.32 -23.69 -35.98
CA GLU A 228 -24.31 -22.23 -35.90
C GLU A 228 -23.42 -21.59 -36.99
N ASP A 229 -23.85 -20.46 -37.57
CA ASP A 229 -23.15 -19.77 -38.66
C ASP A 229 -23.20 -18.24 -38.47
N PRO A 230 -22.14 -17.61 -37.93
CA PRO A 230 -20.79 -18.17 -37.72
C PRO A 230 -20.65 -19.04 -36.44
N PRO A 231 -19.81 -20.09 -36.47
CA PRO A 231 -19.51 -20.92 -35.29
C PRO A 231 -19.00 -20.14 -34.08
N THR A 232 -19.38 -20.57 -32.87
CA THR A 232 -18.95 -19.95 -31.61
C THR A 232 -17.49 -20.32 -31.26
N THR A 233 -16.90 -19.61 -30.29
CA THR A 233 -15.50 -19.84 -29.87
C THR A 233 -15.46 -20.71 -28.61
N PRO A 234 -14.83 -21.90 -28.64
CA PRO A 234 -14.75 -22.80 -27.48
C PRO A 234 -14.20 -22.18 -26.20
N GLY A 235 -14.64 -22.73 -25.05
CA GLY A 235 -14.16 -22.34 -23.72
C GLY A 235 -14.83 -21.09 -23.12
N GLN A 236 -16.01 -20.71 -23.62
CA GLN A 236 -16.72 -19.50 -23.17
C GLN A 236 -17.04 -19.52 -21.67
N ALA A 237 -17.62 -20.64 -21.19
CA ALA A 237 -18.00 -20.78 -19.80
C ALA A 237 -16.76 -20.85 -18.89
N THR A 238 -15.75 -21.64 -19.23
CA THR A 238 -14.46 -21.66 -18.51
C THR A 238 -13.88 -20.26 -18.35
N ARG A 239 -13.83 -19.46 -19.43
CA ARG A 239 -13.29 -18.09 -19.39
C ARG A 239 -14.04 -17.17 -18.43
N ILE A 240 -15.37 -17.28 -18.35
CA ILE A 240 -16.21 -16.46 -17.44
C ILE A 240 -16.10 -16.98 -15.99
N ILE A 241 -16.10 -18.29 -15.81
CA ILE A 241 -16.08 -18.96 -14.50
C ILE A 241 -14.72 -18.77 -13.81
N GLU A 242 -13.61 -18.94 -14.54
CA GLU A 242 -12.27 -18.65 -14.03
C GLU A 242 -12.12 -17.17 -13.66
N ALA A 243 -12.56 -16.25 -14.53
CA ALA A 243 -12.47 -14.82 -14.30
C ALA A 243 -13.34 -14.32 -13.12
N THR A 244 -14.36 -15.09 -12.71
CA THR A 244 -15.21 -14.79 -11.55
C THR A 244 -14.80 -15.53 -10.27
N GLY A 245 -13.82 -16.44 -10.33
CA GLY A 245 -13.44 -17.30 -9.21
C GLY A 245 -14.53 -18.31 -8.85
N GLY A 246 -15.31 -18.72 -9.84
CA GLY A 246 -16.40 -19.70 -9.71
C GLY A 246 -15.94 -21.14 -9.87
N ARG A 247 -16.85 -22.02 -10.28
CA ARG A 247 -16.56 -23.44 -10.58
C ARG A 247 -17.42 -23.94 -11.74
N LEU A 248 -16.84 -24.78 -12.61
CA LEU A 248 -17.56 -25.49 -13.66
C LEU A 248 -17.66 -26.98 -13.28
N LEU A 249 -18.81 -27.59 -13.55
CA LEU A 249 -19.06 -29.03 -13.47
C LEU A 249 -19.50 -29.48 -14.87
N GLU A 250 -18.70 -30.31 -15.52
CA GLU A 250 -18.89 -30.73 -16.93
C GLU A 250 -19.47 -32.14 -17.03
N SER A 251 -20.18 -32.41 -18.14
CA SER A 251 -20.76 -33.72 -18.46
C SER A 251 -21.76 -34.25 -17.41
N ILE A 252 -22.66 -33.41 -16.92
CA ILE A 252 -23.65 -33.76 -15.90
C ILE A 252 -24.90 -34.39 -16.52
N ASP A 253 -25.24 -35.62 -16.12
CA ASP A 253 -26.50 -36.28 -16.49
C ASP A 253 -27.71 -35.44 -16.01
N GLY A 254 -28.74 -35.32 -16.84
CA GLY A 254 -29.88 -34.41 -16.60
C GLY A 254 -30.65 -34.66 -15.29
N ASP A 255 -30.77 -35.92 -14.85
CA ASP A 255 -31.40 -36.26 -13.56
C ASP A 255 -30.55 -35.86 -12.35
N ARG A 256 -29.22 -35.73 -12.50
CA ARG A 256 -28.25 -35.37 -11.46
C ARG A 256 -27.95 -33.87 -11.34
N VAL A 257 -28.61 -33.02 -12.13
CA VAL A 257 -28.37 -31.56 -12.12
C VAL A 257 -28.51 -30.95 -10.72
N ALA A 258 -29.52 -31.34 -9.92
CA ALA A 258 -29.67 -30.81 -8.56
C ALA A 258 -28.52 -31.20 -7.61
N GLU A 259 -27.96 -32.41 -7.77
CA GLU A 259 -26.77 -32.87 -7.05
C GLU A 259 -25.55 -32.01 -7.45
N ALA A 260 -25.34 -31.78 -8.75
CA ALA A 260 -24.26 -30.94 -9.26
C ALA A 260 -24.36 -29.45 -8.82
N ILE A 261 -25.57 -28.92 -8.65
CA ILE A 261 -25.78 -27.57 -8.09
C ILE A 261 -25.31 -27.54 -6.63
N ILE A 262 -25.72 -28.52 -5.81
CA ILE A 262 -25.29 -28.65 -4.40
C ILE A 262 -23.77 -28.80 -4.31
N ASP A 263 -23.21 -29.72 -5.10
CA ASP A 263 -21.77 -29.99 -5.19
C ASP A 263 -20.99 -28.79 -5.72
N GLY A 264 -21.61 -27.86 -6.44
CA GLY A 264 -20.99 -26.63 -6.95
C GLY A 264 -20.85 -25.50 -5.91
N PHE A 265 -21.68 -25.50 -4.86
CA PHE A 265 -21.53 -24.56 -3.73
C PHE A 265 -20.49 -25.01 -2.72
N ASP A 266 -20.41 -26.33 -2.46
CA ASP A 266 -19.27 -26.90 -1.76
C ASP A 266 -18.03 -26.79 -2.66
N ASN A 267 -16.87 -26.46 -2.10
CA ASN A 267 -15.62 -26.31 -2.85
C ASN A 267 -15.58 -25.16 -3.88
N LEU A 268 -16.13 -24.00 -3.54
CA LEU A 268 -15.87 -22.76 -4.27
C LEU A 268 -14.48 -22.19 -3.90
N PRO A 269 -13.72 -21.62 -4.86
CA PRO A 269 -12.52 -20.84 -4.55
C PRO A 269 -12.83 -19.69 -3.58
N THR A 270 -11.99 -19.53 -2.57
CA THR A 270 -12.08 -18.43 -1.61
C THR A 270 -10.70 -18.01 -1.11
N SER A 271 -10.53 -16.71 -0.88
CA SER A 271 -9.38 -16.16 -0.19
C SER A 271 -9.71 -15.93 1.29
N VAL A 272 -8.71 -16.05 2.17
CA VAL A 272 -8.71 -15.44 3.50
C VAL A 272 -7.60 -14.40 3.53
N GLY A 273 -7.97 -13.15 3.77
CA GLY A 273 -7.05 -12.05 4.09
C GLY A 273 -7.42 -11.43 5.43
N TYR A 274 -6.78 -10.31 5.79
CA TYR A 274 -7.07 -9.63 7.06
C TYR A 274 -7.02 -8.10 6.96
N ARG A 275 -7.57 -7.45 7.97
CA ARG A 275 -7.38 -6.03 8.28
C ARG A 275 -7.17 -5.87 9.78
N LEU A 276 -6.34 -4.91 10.19
CA LEU A 276 -6.21 -4.50 11.58
C LEU A 276 -7.16 -3.33 11.87
N ASP A 277 -8.04 -3.53 12.85
CA ASP A 277 -9.01 -2.55 13.34
C ASP A 277 -8.77 -2.25 14.83
N ALA A 278 -9.02 -1.01 15.23
CA ALA A 278 -8.88 -0.53 16.62
C ALA A 278 -7.50 -0.73 17.29
N CYS A 279 -6.44 -0.99 16.53
CA CYS A 279 -5.11 -1.30 17.08
C CYS A 279 -4.32 -0.08 17.57
N ASP A 280 -3.65 -0.24 18.71
CA ASP A 280 -2.78 0.76 19.31
C ASP A 280 -1.54 1.07 18.43
N PRO A 281 -1.06 2.33 18.40
CA PRO A 281 -0.04 2.77 17.45
C PRO A 281 1.36 2.22 17.72
N HIS A 282 1.60 1.65 18.91
CA HIS A 282 2.87 1.01 19.31
C HIS A 282 2.86 -0.51 19.11
N LEU A 283 1.80 -1.07 18.50
CA LEU A 283 1.61 -2.50 18.30
C LEU A 283 1.49 -2.81 16.79
N THR A 284 2.40 -3.62 16.26
CA THR A 284 2.36 -4.10 14.88
C THR A 284 1.92 -5.56 14.86
N VAL A 285 1.01 -5.91 13.94
CA VAL A 285 0.56 -7.30 13.75
C VAL A 285 0.67 -7.70 12.28
N ALA A 286 1.41 -8.77 12.03
CA ALA A 286 1.68 -9.32 10.71
C ALA A 286 1.22 -10.78 10.64
N LEU A 287 0.74 -11.19 9.46
CA LEU A 287 0.43 -12.59 9.14
C LEU A 287 1.25 -12.97 7.90
N ASP A 288 2.05 -14.03 7.99
CA ASP A 288 2.81 -14.57 6.84
C ASP A 288 2.15 -15.84 6.27
N PRO A 289 1.80 -15.87 4.96
CA PRO A 289 1.66 -14.74 4.04
C PRO A 289 0.38 -13.94 4.36
N PRO A 290 0.27 -12.66 3.97
CA PRO A 290 -0.88 -11.80 4.33
C PRO A 290 -2.22 -12.22 3.70
N THR A 291 -2.21 -13.23 2.82
CA THR A 291 -3.40 -13.79 2.17
C THR A 291 -3.18 -15.28 1.91
N ARG A 292 -4.20 -16.11 2.15
CA ARG A 292 -4.28 -17.51 1.68
C ARG A 292 -5.36 -17.65 0.62
N GLN A 293 -5.10 -18.50 -0.37
CA GLN A 293 -6.11 -19.03 -1.28
C GLN A 293 -6.40 -20.47 -0.87
N LEU A 294 -7.69 -20.85 -0.85
CA LEU A 294 -8.17 -22.15 -0.41
C LEU A 294 -9.58 -22.44 -0.96
N THR A 295 -10.08 -23.61 -0.62
CA THR A 295 -11.38 -24.15 -1.02
C THR A 295 -12.40 -23.87 0.09
N SER A 296 -13.65 -23.52 -0.23
CA SER A 296 -14.67 -23.22 0.78
C SER A 296 -14.95 -24.44 1.67
N GLY A 297 -14.74 -24.28 2.98
CA GLY A 297 -14.76 -25.34 3.99
C GLY A 297 -13.38 -25.73 4.53
N GLU A 298 -12.29 -25.35 3.86
CA GLU A 298 -10.92 -25.56 4.36
C GLU A 298 -10.51 -24.53 5.43
N THR A 299 -9.39 -24.81 6.11
CA THR A 299 -8.78 -23.92 7.11
C THR A 299 -7.53 -23.25 6.54
N ALA A 300 -7.48 -21.92 6.58
CA ALA A 300 -6.31 -21.13 6.28
C ALA A 300 -5.36 -21.08 7.49
N HIS A 301 -4.08 -21.37 7.27
CA HIS A 301 -3.04 -21.35 8.31
C HIS A 301 -2.03 -20.23 8.05
N PHE A 302 -1.69 -19.44 9.07
CA PHE A 302 -0.75 -18.32 8.98
C PHE A 302 0.24 -18.34 10.15
N ALA A 303 1.43 -17.78 9.95
CA ALA A 303 2.28 -17.37 11.06
C ALA A 303 1.88 -15.96 11.52
N GLU A 304 1.25 -15.91 12.71
CA GLU A 304 1.16 -14.79 13.65
C GLU A 304 2.49 -14.10 13.96
N THR A 305 2.66 -12.79 13.81
CA THR A 305 3.72 -12.05 14.51
C THR A 305 3.17 -10.75 15.10
N VAL A 306 3.48 -10.48 16.36
CA VAL A 306 3.00 -9.33 17.13
C VAL A 306 4.21 -8.64 17.76
N ASP A 307 4.49 -7.41 17.34
CA ASP A 307 5.67 -6.63 17.73
C ASP A 307 5.27 -5.37 18.51
N VAL A 308 5.96 -5.11 19.61
CA VAL A 308 5.83 -3.92 20.46
C VAL A 308 6.94 -2.93 20.12
N ALA A 309 6.62 -1.66 19.91
CA ALA A 309 7.61 -0.63 19.57
C ALA A 309 8.61 -0.36 20.72
N GLU A 310 9.82 0.10 20.39
CA GLU A 310 10.83 0.51 21.38
C GLU A 310 10.39 1.72 22.22
N ASP A 311 9.48 2.56 21.70
CA ASP A 311 8.90 3.72 22.39
C ASP A 311 7.50 3.45 22.97
N ALA A 312 7.11 2.18 23.10
CA ALA A 312 5.84 1.79 23.70
C ALA A 312 5.72 2.26 25.17
N PRO A 313 4.57 2.85 25.59
CA PRO A 313 4.35 3.25 26.97
C PRO A 313 4.40 2.06 27.94
N GLN A 314 5.47 2.00 28.73
CA GLN A 314 5.73 0.91 29.66
C GLN A 314 4.69 0.91 30.81
N GLY A 315 4.38 -0.26 31.36
CA GLY A 315 3.34 -0.43 32.38
C GLY A 315 1.90 -0.26 31.87
N THR A 316 1.69 -0.22 30.54
CA THR A 316 0.35 -0.12 29.92
C THR A 316 -0.06 -1.40 29.20
N THR A 317 -1.30 -1.45 28.71
CA THR A 317 -1.81 -2.55 27.88
C THR A 317 -2.14 -2.03 26.49
N LEU A 318 -1.49 -2.60 25.47
CA LEU A 318 -1.75 -2.33 24.05
C LEU A 318 -2.77 -3.33 23.51
N THR A 319 -3.68 -2.88 22.66
CA THR A 319 -4.78 -3.68 22.14
C THR A 319 -4.85 -3.67 20.61
N CYS A 320 -5.41 -4.72 20.01
CA CYS A 320 -5.63 -4.79 18.56
C CYS A 320 -6.71 -5.83 18.18
N THR A 321 -7.59 -5.51 17.24
CA THR A 321 -8.51 -6.48 16.63
C THR A 321 -7.99 -6.88 15.25
N VAL A 322 -7.73 -8.18 15.06
CA VAL A 322 -7.46 -8.76 13.74
C VAL A 322 -8.80 -9.22 13.15
N GLN A 323 -9.30 -8.49 12.16
CA GLN A 323 -10.49 -8.87 11.39
C GLN A 323 -10.06 -9.69 10.18
N PHE A 324 -10.39 -10.97 10.17
CA PHE A 324 -10.25 -11.80 8.97
C PHE A 324 -11.39 -11.52 7.99
N LEU A 325 -11.08 -11.61 6.70
CA LEU A 325 -11.99 -11.27 5.61
C LEU A 325 -11.97 -12.41 4.59
N LEU A 326 -13.16 -12.84 4.15
CA LEU A 326 -13.37 -14.05 3.34
C LEU A 326 -14.02 -13.69 1.99
N GLY A 327 -13.55 -14.30 0.91
CA GLY A 327 -14.14 -14.18 -0.43
C GLY A 327 -13.11 -14.03 -1.54
N THR A 328 -13.53 -13.64 -2.74
CA THR A 328 -12.63 -13.39 -3.90
C THR A 328 -11.99 -11.99 -3.89
N GLN A 329 -12.35 -11.14 -2.92
CA GLN A 329 -11.98 -9.73 -2.82
C GLN A 329 -11.54 -9.35 -1.40
N VAL A 330 -10.41 -9.93 -0.98
CA VAL A 330 -9.78 -9.66 0.32
C VAL A 330 -8.51 -8.81 0.12
N PRO A 331 -8.06 -8.05 1.14
CA PRO A 331 -6.79 -7.33 1.07
C PRO A 331 -5.63 -8.24 0.66
N GLY A 332 -4.87 -7.84 -0.37
CA GLY A 332 -3.77 -8.62 -0.95
C GLY A 332 -4.11 -9.40 -2.22
N THR A 333 -5.34 -9.31 -2.76
CA THR A 333 -5.74 -9.95 -4.02
C THR A 333 -5.83 -8.96 -5.20
N ASP A 334 -5.51 -9.44 -6.42
CA ASP A 334 -5.50 -8.66 -7.67
C ASP A 334 -6.81 -8.73 -8.48
N ALA A 335 -7.81 -9.51 -8.04
CA ALA A 335 -9.10 -9.62 -8.70
C ALA A 335 -9.95 -8.33 -8.54
N LEU A 336 -11.12 -8.28 -9.20
CA LEU A 336 -12.02 -7.11 -9.19
C LEU A 336 -13.39 -7.44 -8.55
N GLY A 337 -13.90 -6.53 -7.73
CA GLY A 337 -15.27 -6.55 -7.20
C GLY A 337 -15.46 -5.82 -5.86
N PRO A 338 -16.60 -6.02 -5.18
CA PRO A 338 -16.89 -5.48 -3.87
C PRO A 338 -15.99 -6.13 -2.81
N ALA A 339 -15.39 -5.32 -1.94
CA ALA A 339 -14.54 -5.81 -0.88
C ALA A 339 -15.30 -6.70 0.12
N ALA A 340 -14.67 -7.80 0.54
CA ALA A 340 -15.17 -8.71 1.56
C ALA A 340 -15.56 -7.95 2.84
N VAL A 341 -16.75 -8.24 3.36
CA VAL A 341 -17.36 -7.51 4.48
C VAL A 341 -16.87 -8.06 5.83
N PRO A 342 -16.56 -7.19 6.82
CA PRO A 342 -16.22 -7.61 8.18
C PRO A 342 -17.35 -8.40 8.84
N ASP A 343 -16.97 -9.50 9.51
CA ASP A 343 -17.87 -10.37 10.24
C ASP A 343 -17.29 -10.60 11.66
N PRO A 344 -18.04 -10.31 12.75
CA PRO A 344 -17.54 -10.45 14.12
C PRO A 344 -17.16 -11.88 14.50
N ASP A 345 -17.72 -12.90 13.86
CA ASP A 345 -17.37 -14.31 14.10
C ASP A 345 -15.95 -14.63 13.61
N PHE A 346 -15.40 -13.83 12.69
CA PHE A 346 -14.09 -13.98 12.08
C PHE A 346 -13.08 -12.95 12.62
N GLN A 347 -13.11 -12.70 13.93
CA GLN A 347 -12.20 -11.80 14.63
C GLN A 347 -11.28 -12.52 15.61
N GLN A 348 -10.15 -11.87 15.89
CA GLN A 348 -9.31 -12.12 17.05
C GLN A 348 -9.10 -10.82 17.82
N GLN A 349 -9.02 -10.92 19.14
CA GLN A 349 -8.55 -9.84 20.02
C GLN A 349 -7.12 -10.11 20.50
N ILE A 350 -6.29 -9.07 20.52
CA ILE A 350 -4.92 -9.08 21.04
C ILE A 350 -4.84 -8.07 22.18
N SER A 351 -4.21 -8.46 23.29
CA SER A 351 -3.95 -7.64 24.46
C SER A 351 -2.55 -7.93 24.98
N ILE A 352 -1.62 -6.97 24.82
CA ILE A 352 -0.23 -7.09 25.25
C ILE A 352 0.02 -6.15 26.43
N ALA A 353 0.46 -6.69 27.57
CA ALA A 353 1.00 -5.88 28.65
C ALA A 353 2.46 -5.51 28.35
N VAL A 354 2.80 -4.23 28.43
CA VAL A 354 4.17 -3.73 28.22
C VAL A 354 4.91 -3.73 29.56
N ASN A 355 5.98 -4.50 29.69
CA ASN A 355 6.84 -4.51 30.87
C ASN A 355 7.49 -3.15 31.11
N ASP A 356 7.85 -2.89 32.36
CA ASP A 356 8.63 -1.75 32.79
C ASP A 356 10.10 -2.16 32.98
N VAL A 357 10.98 -1.57 32.19
CA VAL A 357 12.41 -1.91 32.07
C VAL A 357 13.34 -0.70 32.29
N ASP A 358 12.76 0.48 32.55
CA ASP A 358 13.53 1.67 32.93
C ASP A 358 14.17 1.45 34.31
N VAL A 359 15.37 2.03 34.53
CA VAL A 359 16.08 1.96 35.81
C VAL A 359 15.98 3.29 36.57
N PRO A 360 15.76 3.27 37.89
CA PRO A 360 15.67 4.48 38.71
C PRO A 360 16.87 5.41 38.54
N VAL A 361 16.62 6.67 38.18
CA VAL A 361 17.67 7.69 38.07
C VAL A 361 18.10 8.11 39.48
N VAL A 362 19.15 7.47 39.98
CA VAL A 362 19.82 7.84 41.24
C VAL A 362 20.72 9.05 41.00
N THR A 363 20.85 9.93 41.99
CA THR A 363 21.76 11.09 41.95
C THR A 363 22.35 11.37 43.33
N VAL A 364 23.68 11.54 43.40
CA VAL A 364 24.42 11.99 44.58
C VAL A 364 25.57 12.93 44.16
N ASP A 365 25.67 14.11 44.78
CA ASP A 365 26.68 15.12 44.40
C ASP A 365 28.11 14.74 44.86
N ASP A 366 29.11 14.98 44.00
CA ASP A 366 30.52 15.12 44.42
C ASP A 366 30.67 16.20 45.52
N ARG A 367 31.56 15.96 46.48
CA ARG A 367 31.79 16.89 47.60
C ARG A 367 33.27 17.13 47.87
N THR A 368 33.76 18.31 47.51
CA THR A 368 35.07 18.79 47.96
C THR A 368 34.94 19.48 49.32
N ALA A 369 35.68 18.97 50.30
CA ALA A 369 35.90 19.60 51.58
C ALA A 369 37.39 19.94 51.78
N ARG A 370 37.69 20.65 52.87
CA ARG A 370 39.06 20.90 53.32
C ARG A 370 39.13 20.43 54.77
N ALA A 371 40.04 19.51 55.07
CA ALA A 371 40.22 19.10 56.45
C ALA A 371 40.80 20.26 57.27
N PRO A 372 40.40 20.40 58.55
CA PRO A 372 40.99 21.37 59.46
C PRO A 372 42.37 20.93 59.97
N ASP A 373 42.61 19.62 59.96
CA ASP A 373 43.77 18.87 60.45
C ASP A 373 43.87 17.52 59.70
N ASP A 374 44.73 16.60 60.14
CA ASP A 374 45.01 15.35 59.42
C ASP A 374 43.94 14.24 59.62
N ASP A 375 42.98 14.39 60.57
CA ASP A 375 41.97 13.37 60.88
C ASP A 375 40.79 13.35 59.87
N GLY A 376 40.75 14.29 58.93
CA GLY A 376 39.73 14.39 57.89
C GLY A 376 38.50 15.23 58.30
N VAL A 377 37.32 14.88 57.78
CA VAL A 377 36.11 15.70 57.95
C VAL A 377 34.82 14.89 57.80
N ARG A 378 33.78 15.20 58.57
CA ARG A 378 32.44 14.61 58.38
C ARG A 378 31.69 15.35 57.27
N ILE A 379 31.02 14.60 56.39
CA ILE A 379 30.27 15.17 55.27
C ILE A 379 28.83 14.67 55.32
N ASP A 380 27.90 15.62 55.48
CA ASP A 380 26.47 15.39 55.30
C ASP A 380 26.07 15.69 53.86
N TYR A 381 25.28 14.79 53.28
CA TYR A 381 24.86 14.85 51.89
C TYR A 381 23.47 14.26 51.70
N THR A 382 22.87 14.55 50.55
CA THR A 382 21.58 14.04 50.11
C THR A 382 21.75 13.24 48.84
N ALA A 383 21.00 12.15 48.70
CA ALA A 383 20.85 11.42 47.46
C ALA A 383 19.36 11.25 47.17
N THR A 384 19.00 11.23 45.89
CA THR A 384 17.61 11.07 45.42
C THR A 384 17.55 10.01 44.34
N ALA A 385 16.43 9.29 44.25
CA ALA A 385 16.12 8.45 43.11
C ALA A 385 14.74 8.82 42.57
N THR A 386 14.65 8.96 41.25
CA THR A 386 13.38 9.16 40.56
C THR A 386 13.29 8.24 39.35
N ASP A 387 12.14 7.60 39.22
CA ASP A 387 11.74 6.74 38.14
C ASP A 387 10.52 7.37 37.41
N PRO A 388 10.33 7.19 36.08
CA PRO A 388 9.21 7.84 35.37
C PRO A 388 7.83 7.19 35.65
N GLN A 389 7.80 5.95 36.15
CA GLN A 389 6.60 5.13 36.36
C GLN A 389 6.24 5.11 37.86
N ASP A 390 7.20 4.78 38.72
CA ASP A 390 7.04 4.76 40.18
C ASP A 390 7.24 6.12 40.87
N GLY A 391 7.88 7.08 40.20
CA GLY A 391 8.15 8.40 40.77
C GLY A 391 9.31 8.38 41.77
N ALA A 392 9.08 8.86 43.00
CA ALA A 392 10.17 9.10 43.97
C ALA A 392 10.46 7.83 44.82
N LEU A 393 11.67 7.27 44.66
CA LEU A 393 12.06 5.98 45.23
C LEU A 393 13.05 6.11 46.42
N PRO A 394 13.06 5.13 47.35
CA PRO A 394 13.96 5.14 48.50
C PRO A 394 15.40 4.79 48.12
N VAL A 395 16.36 5.65 48.49
CA VAL A 395 17.79 5.46 48.20
C VAL A 395 18.53 4.84 49.38
N THR A 396 19.39 3.87 49.11
CA THR A 396 20.38 3.34 50.06
C THR A 396 21.79 3.72 49.61
N CYS A 397 22.64 4.20 50.52
CA CYS A 397 24.01 4.62 50.20
C CYS A 397 25.07 4.07 51.17
N ALA A 398 26.28 3.85 50.68
CA ALA A 398 27.44 3.44 51.46
C ALA A 398 28.73 4.18 51.02
N PRO A 399 29.49 4.79 51.95
CA PRO A 399 29.14 5.11 53.34
C PRO A 399 27.93 6.06 53.44
N PRO A 400 27.08 5.97 54.47
CA PRO A 400 25.89 6.83 54.61
C PRO A 400 26.23 8.28 55.04
N SER A 401 25.28 9.21 54.89
CA SER A 401 25.44 10.62 55.32
C SER A 401 25.88 10.76 56.78
N GLY A 402 26.72 11.76 57.03
CA GLY A 402 27.30 12.02 58.36
C GLY A 402 28.51 11.15 58.70
N SER A 403 28.93 10.27 57.77
CA SER A 403 30.19 9.52 57.87
C SER A 403 31.41 10.44 57.97
N LEU A 404 32.49 9.92 58.56
CA LEU A 404 33.80 10.59 58.60
C LEU A 404 34.60 10.17 57.36
N PHE A 405 35.11 11.16 56.62
CA PHE A 405 35.88 10.95 55.39
C PHE A 405 37.32 11.44 55.62
N PRO A 406 38.35 10.60 55.36
CA PRO A 406 39.75 10.97 55.57
C PRO A 406 40.26 11.96 54.50
N VAL A 407 41.44 12.54 54.74
CA VAL A 407 42.18 13.32 53.74
C VAL A 407 42.45 12.48 52.48
N GLY A 408 42.29 13.05 51.29
CA GLY A 408 42.31 12.32 50.00
C GLY A 408 40.92 12.17 49.39
N THR A 409 40.64 11.05 48.72
CA THR A 409 39.36 10.82 48.01
C THR A 409 38.68 9.53 48.46
N THR A 410 37.39 9.61 48.78
CA THR A 410 36.53 8.46 49.09
C THR A 410 35.38 8.38 48.08
N ALA A 411 34.95 7.17 47.73
CA ALA A 411 33.75 6.96 46.91
C ALA A 411 32.52 6.70 47.79
N VAL A 412 31.38 7.27 47.41
CA VAL A 412 30.06 7.06 48.03
C VAL A 412 29.13 6.52 46.95
N THR A 413 28.77 5.23 47.03
CA THR A 413 27.84 4.61 46.08
C THR A 413 26.43 4.59 46.65
N CYS A 414 25.44 4.97 45.84
CA CYS A 414 24.02 4.99 46.17
C CYS A 414 23.24 4.16 45.16
N SER A 415 22.18 3.47 45.59
CA SER A 415 21.29 2.66 44.72
C SER A 415 19.83 2.72 45.15
N ALA A 416 18.93 2.49 44.19
CA ALA A 416 17.48 2.34 44.40
C ALA A 416 16.90 1.29 43.44
N THR A 417 15.79 0.68 43.84
CA THR A 417 15.05 -0.35 43.10
C THR A 417 13.58 0.07 43.04
N ASP A 418 12.96 -0.08 41.88
CA ASP A 418 11.53 0.21 41.61
C ASP A 418 10.60 -0.98 41.99
N SER A 419 9.34 -0.94 41.57
CA SER A 419 8.34 -1.99 41.79
C SER A 419 8.36 -3.12 40.75
N ALA A 420 8.93 -2.90 39.56
CA ALA A 420 9.13 -3.92 38.53
C ALA A 420 10.33 -4.83 38.84
N GLY A 421 11.32 -4.30 39.56
CA GLY A 421 12.54 -4.97 40.01
C GLY A 421 13.82 -4.41 39.38
N ASN A 422 13.76 -3.37 38.55
CA ASN A 422 14.96 -2.77 37.96
C ASN A 422 15.72 -1.98 39.05
N THR A 423 17.03 -1.77 38.86
CA THR A 423 17.88 -1.20 39.92
C THR A 423 18.91 -0.24 39.35
N GLY A 424 18.78 1.03 39.70
CA GLY A 424 19.72 2.09 39.35
C GLY A 424 20.75 2.35 40.45
N ALA A 425 21.90 2.91 40.07
CA ALA A 425 22.96 3.31 40.99
C ALA A 425 23.79 4.49 40.47
N ASP A 426 24.33 5.28 41.40
CA ASP A 426 25.23 6.42 41.15
C ASP A 426 26.40 6.39 42.16
N THR A 427 27.50 7.09 41.89
CA THR A 427 28.68 7.12 42.78
C THR A 427 29.42 8.45 42.76
N ALA A 428 29.28 9.20 43.86
CA ALA A 428 30.00 10.44 44.11
C ALA A 428 31.43 10.22 44.61
N ARG A 429 32.29 11.21 44.35
CA ARG A 429 33.64 11.35 44.88
C ARG A 429 33.68 12.45 45.91
N PHE A 430 34.07 12.09 47.13
CA PHE A 430 34.26 13.03 48.23
C PHE A 430 35.76 13.27 48.38
N GLU A 431 36.22 14.49 48.11
CA GLU A 431 37.63 14.89 48.09
C GLU A 431 37.95 15.85 49.24
N VAL A 432 39.11 15.70 49.86
CA VAL A 432 39.51 16.44 51.07
C VAL A 432 40.94 16.99 50.90
N LEU A 433 41.07 18.32 50.78
CA LEU A 433 42.24 19.02 50.17
C LEU A 433 43.26 19.71 51.12
N GLU A 434 44.46 20.01 50.57
CA GLU A 434 45.59 20.81 51.11
C GLU A 434 45.66 22.30 50.58
N PRO A 435 46.35 23.27 51.24
CA PRO A 435 46.31 24.73 50.93
C PRO A 435 47.38 25.29 49.92
N VAL A 436 47.16 26.46 49.28
CA VAL A 436 47.75 26.85 47.93
C VAL A 436 48.01 28.38 47.66
N VAL A 437 48.96 28.78 46.77
CA VAL A 437 49.21 30.16 46.18
C VAL A 437 49.87 30.15 44.72
N PRO A 438 49.69 31.11 43.76
CA PRO A 438 50.08 31.02 42.29
C PRO A 438 50.89 32.21 41.56
N PRO A 439 51.20 32.15 40.19
CA PRO A 439 52.10 33.06 39.37
C PRO A 439 51.57 33.65 37.96
N ASP A 440 52.39 34.28 37.05
CA ASP A 440 51.96 34.96 35.73
C ASP A 440 53.05 35.22 34.55
N PRO A 441 52.85 35.89 33.33
CA PRO A 441 53.38 35.51 31.95
C PRO A 441 53.94 36.63 30.89
N PRO A 442 54.17 36.37 29.53
CA PRO A 442 54.93 37.24 28.53
C PRO A 442 54.25 37.76 27.16
N ALA A 443 54.99 38.25 26.09
CA ALA A 443 54.50 39.10 24.92
C ALA A 443 55.17 38.99 23.44
N PRO A 444 54.67 39.66 22.31
CA PRO A 444 54.91 39.33 20.83
C PRO A 444 55.29 40.47 19.72
N PRO A 445 55.35 40.25 18.34
CA PRO A 445 56.07 41.07 17.25
C PRO A 445 55.36 41.55 15.87
N PRO A 446 56.04 42.21 14.84
CA PRO A 446 55.48 42.90 13.58
C PRO A 446 56.08 42.69 12.08
N PRO A 447 55.58 43.33 10.94
CA PRO A 447 55.65 42.90 9.46
C PRO A 447 56.02 43.91 8.23
N PRO A 448 55.84 43.60 6.87
CA PRO A 448 56.41 44.30 5.63
C PRO A 448 55.44 44.79 4.42
N PRO A 449 55.90 45.21 3.16
CA PRO A 449 55.10 45.95 2.09
C PRO A 449 54.93 45.41 0.56
N PRO A 450 55.10 46.11 -0.65
CA PRO A 450 54.10 46.16 -1.81
C PRO A 450 54.52 45.98 -3.36
N PRO A 451 53.62 46.11 -4.42
CA PRO A 451 53.81 45.75 -5.88
C PRO A 451 53.45 46.78 -7.07
N ALA A 452 53.27 46.36 -8.38
CA ALA A 452 53.17 47.17 -9.67
C ALA A 452 51.94 46.93 -10.68
N SER A 453 52.08 47.10 -12.03
CA SER A 453 51.05 47.25 -13.13
C SER A 453 49.87 46.22 -13.19
N ASP A 454 48.73 46.52 -13.86
CA ASP A 454 47.41 45.99 -13.44
C ASP A 454 46.33 45.77 -14.56
N LEU A 455 46.20 44.54 -15.09
CA LEU A 455 45.10 44.05 -15.96
C LEU A 455 44.11 43.19 -15.17
N ALA A 456 42.80 43.33 -15.42
CA ALA A 456 41.78 42.50 -14.79
C ALA A 456 40.71 41.98 -15.76
N VAL A 457 40.10 40.85 -15.39
CA VAL A 457 38.87 40.33 -16.01
C VAL A 457 37.79 40.14 -14.95
N ARG A 458 36.52 40.24 -15.35
CA ARG A 458 35.35 39.89 -14.56
C ARG A 458 34.38 39.03 -15.37
N ALA A 459 33.87 37.96 -14.78
CA ALA A 459 32.78 37.14 -15.29
C ALA A 459 31.42 37.56 -14.66
N ASP A 460 30.35 37.35 -15.42
CA ASP A 460 28.96 37.69 -15.08
C ASP A 460 28.03 36.73 -15.83
N VAL A 461 27.63 35.64 -15.18
CA VAL A 461 26.81 34.54 -15.73
C VAL A 461 25.33 34.84 -15.50
N SER A 462 24.57 34.94 -16.59
CA SER A 462 23.16 35.31 -16.55
C SER A 462 22.26 34.33 -17.33
N PRO A 463 21.26 33.71 -16.68
CA PRO A 463 21.13 33.58 -15.22
C PRO A 463 22.23 32.66 -14.66
N ASP A 464 22.67 32.90 -13.43
CA ASP A 464 23.58 32.06 -12.65
C ASP A 464 22.96 30.67 -12.39
N ARG A 465 21.64 30.66 -12.17
CA ARG A 465 20.77 29.48 -12.04
C ARG A 465 19.89 29.33 -13.28
N THR A 466 20.13 28.29 -14.07
CA THR A 466 19.28 27.91 -15.22
C THR A 466 18.78 26.45 -15.08
N TYR A 467 18.03 25.97 -16.06
CA TYR A 467 17.42 24.64 -16.05
C TYR A 467 17.78 23.85 -17.30
N VAL A 468 17.75 22.51 -17.22
CA VAL A 468 18.01 21.64 -18.38
C VAL A 468 17.14 22.03 -19.59
N GLY A 469 17.77 22.17 -20.75
CA GLY A 469 17.17 22.66 -21.99
C GLY A 469 17.15 24.19 -22.15
N ARG A 470 17.22 24.98 -21.06
CA ARG A 470 17.25 26.45 -21.09
C ARG A 470 18.71 26.96 -21.21
N PRO A 471 18.96 28.12 -21.84
CA PRO A 471 20.32 28.67 -21.99
C PRO A 471 20.84 29.37 -20.72
N ALA A 472 22.15 29.56 -20.65
CA ALA A 472 22.83 30.53 -19.79
C ALA A 472 23.91 31.27 -20.59
N THR A 473 24.09 32.57 -20.31
CA THR A 473 25.03 33.44 -21.05
C THR A 473 26.00 34.10 -20.10
N ALA A 474 27.30 33.89 -20.29
CA ALA A 474 28.34 34.61 -19.57
C ALA A 474 28.73 35.89 -20.33
N ARG A 475 28.82 36.99 -19.61
CA ARG A 475 29.43 38.25 -20.01
C ARG A 475 30.81 38.35 -19.36
N PHE A 476 31.84 38.55 -20.17
CA PHE A 476 33.21 38.76 -19.72
C PHE A 476 33.58 40.21 -19.97
N THR A 477 33.92 40.94 -18.89
CA THR A 477 34.39 42.32 -18.95
C THR A 477 35.87 42.35 -18.62
N ILE A 478 36.69 42.89 -19.52
CA ILE A 478 38.14 43.04 -19.34
C ILE A 478 38.44 44.52 -19.14
N THR A 479 39.27 44.85 -18.16
CA THR A 479 39.65 46.23 -17.77
C THR A 479 41.15 46.35 -17.59
N ASN A 480 41.70 47.54 -17.84
CA ASN A 480 43.10 47.85 -17.60
C ASN A 480 43.21 49.01 -16.59
N ALA A 481 43.74 48.75 -15.39
CA ALA A 481 43.91 49.73 -14.32
C ALA A 481 45.36 50.23 -14.17
N GLY A 482 46.30 49.65 -14.92
CA GLY A 482 47.67 50.13 -15.01
C GLY A 482 47.78 51.46 -15.77
N PRO A 483 48.91 52.19 -15.61
CA PRO A 483 49.16 53.43 -16.34
C PRO A 483 49.43 53.22 -17.85
N ASP A 484 49.82 52.01 -18.25
CA ASP A 484 50.22 51.67 -19.61
C ASP A 484 49.08 51.01 -20.42
N THR A 485 49.13 51.12 -21.75
CA THR A 485 48.10 50.52 -22.64
C THR A 485 48.35 49.03 -22.89
N ALA A 486 47.37 48.19 -22.58
CA ALA A 486 47.43 46.75 -22.75
C ALA A 486 47.15 46.33 -24.21
N THR A 487 48.12 45.65 -24.83
CA THR A 487 48.02 45.11 -26.21
C THR A 487 48.03 43.59 -26.23
N GLY A 488 47.59 42.98 -27.34
CA GLY A 488 47.60 41.53 -27.54
C GLY A 488 46.66 40.76 -26.62
N VAL A 489 45.59 41.41 -26.15
CA VAL A 489 44.70 40.91 -25.10
C VAL A 489 43.86 39.74 -25.61
N VAL A 490 44.05 38.56 -25.02
CA VAL A 490 43.32 37.32 -25.34
C VAL A 490 42.55 36.82 -24.13
N LEU A 491 41.28 36.48 -24.34
CA LEU A 491 40.37 35.87 -23.38
C LEU A 491 40.31 34.34 -23.59
N GLY A 492 40.65 33.58 -22.56
CA GLY A 492 40.41 32.14 -22.47
C GLY A 492 39.26 31.84 -21.51
N THR A 493 38.23 31.14 -21.97
CA THR A 493 37.08 30.72 -21.17
C THR A 493 37.04 29.20 -20.97
N VAL A 494 36.66 28.75 -19.78
CA VAL A 494 36.40 27.35 -19.47
C VAL A 494 35.03 27.24 -18.83
N TRP A 495 34.16 26.42 -19.43
CA TRP A 495 32.81 26.14 -18.93
C TRP A 495 32.71 24.71 -18.36
N PRO A 496 31.80 24.45 -17.40
CA PRO A 496 31.57 23.12 -16.85
C PRO A 496 31.31 22.08 -17.93
N ARG A 497 31.86 20.87 -17.75
CA ARG A 497 31.64 19.72 -18.64
C ARG A 497 30.52 18.83 -18.07
N THR A 498 29.81 18.18 -18.97
CA THR A 498 28.94 17.02 -18.69
C THR A 498 29.73 15.74 -19.00
N ASP A 499 29.33 14.62 -18.41
CA ASP A 499 29.96 13.32 -18.64
C ASP A 499 29.84 12.90 -20.11
N GLU A 500 28.67 13.13 -20.71
CA GLU A 500 28.44 12.97 -22.14
C GLU A 500 28.54 14.32 -22.88
N LEU A 501 29.40 14.41 -23.90
CA LEU A 501 29.59 15.63 -24.69
C LEU A 501 28.33 16.10 -25.43
N LYS A 502 27.44 15.17 -25.79
CA LYS A 502 26.15 15.44 -26.48
C LYS A 502 25.18 16.30 -25.65
N ASP A 503 25.38 16.33 -24.33
CA ASP A 503 24.51 17.03 -23.39
C ASP A 503 24.91 18.49 -23.16
N ARG A 504 25.90 19.03 -23.89
CA ARG A 504 26.32 20.43 -23.80
C ARG A 504 26.58 21.05 -25.17
N SER A 505 25.84 22.11 -25.50
CA SER A 505 26.16 23.00 -26.63
C SER A 505 26.87 24.26 -26.13
N LEU A 506 27.97 24.64 -26.78
CA LEU A 506 28.79 25.81 -26.45
C LEU A 506 29.51 26.33 -27.72
N PRO A 507 29.01 27.39 -28.38
CA PRO A 507 29.70 28.05 -29.47
C PRO A 507 30.98 28.77 -29.03
N GLY A 508 31.86 29.06 -29.99
CA GLY A 508 33.11 29.81 -29.77
C GLY A 508 32.91 31.30 -29.48
N LEU A 509 33.97 31.94 -28.97
CA LEU A 509 34.00 33.38 -28.68
C LEU A 509 34.05 34.24 -29.96
N SER A 510 33.36 35.38 -29.95
CA SER A 510 33.21 36.28 -31.11
C SER A 510 34.36 37.28 -31.31
N ARG A 511 35.11 37.63 -30.25
CA ARG A 511 36.24 38.58 -30.27
C ARG A 511 37.22 38.33 -29.12
N CYS A 512 38.37 39.00 -29.15
CA CYS A 512 39.47 38.86 -28.17
C CYS A 512 39.99 37.41 -28.07
N THR A 513 40.04 36.71 -29.20
CA THR A 513 40.57 35.34 -29.32
C THR A 513 42.01 35.37 -29.83
N ALA A 514 42.74 34.26 -29.76
CA ALA A 514 44.11 34.19 -30.32
C ALA A 514 44.19 34.56 -31.81
N ALA A 515 43.12 34.31 -32.58
CA ALA A 515 43.04 34.69 -33.99
C ALA A 515 42.62 36.16 -34.23
N ARG A 516 42.01 36.82 -33.24
CA ARG A 516 41.61 38.23 -33.26
C ARG A 516 41.75 38.85 -31.86
N PRO A 517 42.99 39.16 -31.41
CA PRO A 517 43.23 39.75 -30.09
C PRO A 517 42.64 41.16 -29.96
N CYS A 518 42.56 41.65 -28.72
CA CYS A 518 42.07 42.98 -28.39
C CYS A 518 43.20 43.91 -27.91
N THR A 519 42.94 45.22 -27.92
CA THR A 519 43.78 46.26 -27.32
C THR A 519 42.88 47.09 -26.40
N ILE A 520 43.39 47.48 -25.23
CA ILE A 520 42.63 48.18 -24.18
C ILE A 520 43.52 49.29 -23.63
N ALA A 521 43.11 50.54 -23.78
CA ALA A 521 43.86 51.70 -23.27
C ALA A 521 43.93 51.70 -21.73
N ALA A 522 44.79 52.53 -21.16
CA ALA A 522 44.83 52.73 -19.70
C ALA A 522 43.48 53.28 -19.20
N GLY A 523 42.90 52.64 -18.19
CA GLY A 523 41.57 52.95 -17.63
C GLY A 523 40.37 52.37 -18.41
N ASP A 524 40.60 51.72 -19.55
CA ASP A 524 39.55 51.38 -20.52
C ASP A 524 38.98 49.95 -20.35
N ARG A 525 37.90 49.60 -21.07
CA ARG A 525 37.26 48.28 -20.96
C ARG A 525 36.72 47.66 -22.25
N VAL A 526 36.68 46.33 -22.32
CA VAL A 526 36.08 45.55 -23.42
C VAL A 526 35.13 44.47 -22.88
N VAL A 527 34.02 44.21 -23.58
CA VAL A 527 33.03 43.19 -23.22
C VAL A 527 32.89 42.13 -24.31
N VAL A 528 32.78 40.85 -23.90
CA VAL A 528 32.55 39.68 -24.77
C VAL A 528 31.45 38.81 -24.15
N THR A 529 30.61 38.16 -24.95
CA THR A 529 29.56 37.24 -24.46
C THR A 529 29.70 35.84 -25.06
N GLN A 530 29.28 34.82 -24.30
CA GLN A 530 29.24 33.42 -24.73
C GLN A 530 28.03 32.72 -24.09
N THR A 531 27.30 31.91 -24.86
CA THR A 531 26.06 31.24 -24.41
C THR A 531 26.21 29.73 -24.48
N ALA A 532 25.66 29.01 -23.49
CA ALA A 532 25.66 27.56 -23.43
C ALA A 532 24.23 27.02 -23.19
N THR A 533 23.95 25.80 -23.66
CA THR A 533 22.78 25.01 -23.25
C THR A 533 23.21 23.62 -22.79
N TYR A 534 22.49 23.08 -21.81
CA TYR A 534 22.82 21.81 -21.15
C TYR A 534 21.57 20.91 -21.05
N ARG A 535 21.71 19.61 -21.30
CA ARG A 535 20.63 18.60 -21.16
C ARG A 535 20.67 17.83 -19.84
N ALA A 536 21.84 17.78 -19.20
CA ALA A 536 22.05 17.24 -17.85
C ALA A 536 22.18 18.37 -16.82
N ALA A 537 21.95 18.06 -15.54
CA ALA A 537 22.29 18.98 -14.45
C ALA A 537 23.80 19.11 -14.33
N VAL A 538 24.29 20.31 -14.05
CA VAL A 538 25.71 20.56 -13.77
C VAL A 538 25.85 21.78 -12.87
N THR A 539 26.75 21.72 -11.89
CA THR A 539 27.19 22.89 -11.12
C THR A 539 28.69 23.01 -11.24
N GLY A 540 29.17 24.19 -11.58
CA GLY A 540 30.61 24.42 -11.69
C GLY A 540 30.97 25.80 -12.18
N ASP A 541 32.27 25.98 -12.36
CA ASP A 541 32.87 27.27 -12.62
C ASP A 541 32.88 27.62 -14.11
N VAL A 542 32.40 28.82 -14.44
CA VAL A 542 32.70 29.51 -15.70
C VAL A 542 33.93 30.38 -15.44
N ARG A 543 35.11 29.82 -15.75
CA ARG A 543 36.40 30.46 -15.47
C ARG A 543 36.81 31.35 -16.64
N ALA A 544 37.09 32.62 -16.35
CA ALA A 544 37.68 33.58 -17.26
C ALA A 544 39.18 33.73 -16.97
N THR A 545 39.99 33.79 -18.01
CA THR A 545 41.41 34.14 -17.91
C THR A 545 41.75 35.14 -19.01
N VAL A 546 42.45 36.21 -18.67
CA VAL A 546 42.97 37.16 -19.65
C VAL A 546 44.50 37.15 -19.62
N ARG A 547 45.11 37.45 -20.78
CA ARG A 547 46.56 37.67 -20.92
C ARG A 547 46.79 38.82 -21.89
N GLY A 548 47.73 39.71 -21.55
CA GLY A 548 48.28 40.74 -22.44
C GLY A 548 49.80 40.60 -22.60
N THR A 549 50.44 41.58 -23.22
CA THR A 549 51.88 41.57 -23.53
C THR A 549 52.80 42.27 -22.52
N LEU A 550 52.25 42.99 -21.54
CA LEU A 550 53.01 43.77 -20.55
C LEU A 550 53.09 43.06 -19.18
N PRO A 551 54.13 43.32 -18.36
CA PRO A 551 54.24 42.75 -17.02
C PRO A 551 53.18 43.29 -16.06
N ASP A 552 52.57 42.38 -15.31
CA ASP A 552 51.49 42.65 -14.37
C ASP A 552 51.93 42.33 -12.94
N GLY A 553 51.92 43.33 -12.06
CA GLY A 553 52.29 43.23 -10.65
C GLY A 553 51.14 42.83 -9.72
N ARG A 554 49.93 42.59 -10.24
CA ARG A 554 48.71 42.22 -9.51
C ARG A 554 48.03 40.95 -10.03
N ALA A 555 48.70 40.20 -10.90
CA ALA A 555 48.21 39.17 -11.83
C ALA A 555 47.27 38.04 -11.32
N ALA A 556 46.90 38.03 -10.05
CA ALA A 556 45.76 37.29 -9.53
C ALA A 556 44.42 37.71 -10.19
N ASN A 557 44.22 39.01 -10.45
CA ASN A 557 43.00 39.57 -11.06
C ASN A 557 42.89 39.39 -12.59
N ASN A 558 43.95 38.91 -13.26
CA ASN A 558 43.87 38.41 -14.65
C ASN A 558 43.02 37.12 -14.78
N ARG A 559 42.39 36.66 -13.69
CA ARG A 559 41.50 35.52 -13.63
C ARG A 559 40.28 35.89 -12.80
N ASP A 560 39.11 35.45 -13.25
CA ASP A 560 37.88 35.53 -12.47
C ASP A 560 37.03 34.28 -12.69
N VAL A 561 36.17 33.98 -11.72
CA VAL A 561 35.37 32.76 -11.68
C VAL A 561 33.98 33.10 -11.19
N ASP A 562 32.99 32.91 -12.07
CA ASP A 562 31.58 32.95 -11.71
C ASP A 562 30.96 31.56 -11.88
N ARG A 563 29.85 31.28 -11.17
CA ARG A 563 29.36 29.93 -10.91
C ARG A 563 28.04 29.66 -11.61
N LEU A 564 28.07 28.76 -12.60
CA LEU A 564 26.87 28.24 -13.25
C LEU A 564 26.25 27.10 -12.42
N ARG A 565 24.92 27.14 -12.27
CA ARG A 565 24.09 26.04 -11.77
C ARG A 565 22.99 25.73 -12.79
N VAL A 566 23.17 24.65 -13.55
CA VAL A 566 22.09 24.04 -14.35
C VAL A 566 21.37 23.02 -13.49
N LEU A 567 20.10 23.28 -13.21
CA LEU A 567 19.24 22.45 -12.39
C LEU A 567 18.38 21.51 -13.25
N LYS A 568 18.15 20.30 -12.74
CA LYS A 568 17.19 19.33 -13.29
C LYS A 568 16.07 19.16 -12.26
N PRO A 569 14.83 19.60 -12.56
CA PRO A 569 13.72 19.44 -11.62
C PRO A 569 13.55 17.99 -11.18
N SER A 570 13.23 17.81 -9.91
CA SER A 570 12.98 16.51 -9.29
C SER A 570 11.68 16.55 -8.50
N LEU A 571 10.91 15.47 -8.60
CA LEU A 571 9.65 15.27 -7.90
C LEU A 571 9.78 14.05 -7.00
N THR A 572 9.41 14.19 -5.73
CA THR A 572 9.10 13.08 -4.82
C THR A 572 7.64 13.16 -4.41
N VAL A 573 7.07 12.01 -4.03
CA VAL A 573 5.71 11.89 -3.50
C VAL A 573 5.79 11.10 -2.21
N THR A 574 5.04 11.53 -1.19
CA THR A 574 5.06 10.90 0.13
C THR A 574 3.64 10.88 0.71
N PRO A 575 3.12 9.71 1.13
CA PRO A 575 3.68 8.37 0.91
C PRO A 575 3.62 7.96 -0.57
N GLN A 576 4.35 6.90 -0.94
CA GLN A 576 4.17 6.23 -2.24
C GLN A 576 3.04 5.18 -2.21
N VAL A 577 2.54 4.86 -1.01
CA VAL A 577 1.40 4.00 -0.73
C VAL A 577 0.38 4.84 0.05
N ALA A 578 -0.74 5.20 -0.55
CA ALA A 578 -1.64 6.24 -0.05
C ALA A 578 -3.10 5.77 0.07
N LYS A 579 -3.83 6.29 1.05
CA LYS A 579 -5.21 5.86 1.37
C LYS A 579 -6.27 6.80 0.76
N PRO A 580 -7.49 6.33 0.42
CA PRO A 580 -8.63 7.20 0.12
C PRO A 580 -8.85 8.29 1.17
N GLY A 581 -8.93 9.54 0.71
CA GLY A 581 -8.99 10.72 1.57
C GLY A 581 -7.65 11.18 2.17
N GLN A 582 -6.55 10.44 2.02
CA GLN A 582 -5.22 10.86 2.45
C GLN A 582 -4.60 11.84 1.44
N PRO A 583 -3.94 12.91 1.90
CA PRO A 583 -3.16 13.77 1.02
C PRO A 583 -1.85 13.09 0.60
N VAL A 584 -1.62 12.92 -0.70
CA VAL A 584 -0.30 12.58 -1.25
C VAL A 584 0.51 13.86 -1.35
N LEU A 585 1.60 13.92 -0.59
CA LEU A 585 2.44 15.10 -0.47
C LEU A 585 3.46 15.11 -1.62
N ALA A 586 3.13 15.83 -2.68
CA ALA A 586 4.00 16.03 -3.84
C ALA A 586 5.02 17.15 -3.53
N ARG A 587 6.28 16.76 -3.43
CA ARG A 587 7.42 17.64 -3.14
C ARG A 587 8.24 17.85 -4.39
N GLY A 588 8.35 19.10 -4.82
CA GLY A 588 9.23 19.50 -5.91
C GLY A 588 10.51 20.13 -5.38
N LYS A 589 11.64 19.78 -5.97
CA LYS A 589 12.93 20.44 -5.74
C LYS A 589 13.57 20.78 -7.08
N ASP A 590 14.35 21.86 -7.11
CA ASP A 590 15.10 22.31 -8.27
C ASP A 590 14.20 22.70 -9.47
N TYR A 591 13.06 23.33 -9.17
CA TYR A 591 12.13 23.96 -10.13
C TYR A 591 12.40 25.48 -10.29
N PRO A 592 11.86 26.14 -11.34
CA PRO A 592 11.95 27.59 -11.54
C PRO A 592 11.10 28.38 -10.52
N PRO A 593 11.70 29.29 -9.71
CA PRO A 593 10.97 30.09 -8.73
C PRO A 593 9.81 30.88 -9.32
N GLY A 594 8.65 30.81 -8.66
CA GLY A 594 7.45 31.56 -9.06
C GLY A 594 6.72 31.05 -10.31
N GLU A 595 7.17 29.96 -10.93
CA GLU A 595 6.42 29.23 -11.97
C GLU A 595 5.28 28.40 -11.33
N THR A 596 4.35 27.89 -12.14
CA THR A 596 3.19 27.09 -11.65
C THR A 596 3.27 25.66 -12.18
N VAL A 597 3.16 24.68 -11.27
CA VAL A 597 3.18 23.25 -11.58
C VAL A 597 1.79 22.66 -11.42
N ARG A 598 1.30 21.92 -12.44
CA ARG A 598 -0.01 21.25 -12.46
C ARG A 598 0.14 19.74 -12.21
N PHE A 599 -0.89 19.13 -11.64
CA PHE A 599 -0.89 17.73 -11.22
C PHE A 599 -2.12 16.97 -11.73
N THR A 600 -1.95 15.72 -12.17
CA THR A 600 -3.04 14.83 -12.60
C THR A 600 -2.76 13.37 -12.26
N TRP A 601 -3.80 12.61 -11.90
CA TRP A 601 -3.77 11.15 -11.84
C TRP A 601 -4.06 10.53 -13.22
N ASN A 602 -3.68 9.26 -13.44
CA ASN A 602 -4.06 8.51 -14.66
C ASN A 602 -5.30 7.63 -14.49
N ILE A 603 -5.66 7.25 -13.25
CA ILE A 603 -6.90 6.58 -12.88
C ILE A 603 -7.45 7.21 -11.58
N GLY A 604 -8.76 7.16 -11.40
CA GLY A 604 -9.44 7.83 -10.29
C GLY A 604 -9.64 9.34 -10.50
N ILE A 605 -10.23 10.01 -9.52
CA ILE A 605 -10.74 11.37 -9.64
C ILE A 605 -9.65 12.39 -9.27
N THR A 606 -9.13 13.11 -10.26
CA THR A 606 -8.31 14.31 -9.99
C THR A 606 -9.21 15.47 -9.60
N ALA A 607 -9.18 15.87 -8.33
CA ALA A 607 -9.84 17.09 -7.87
C ALA A 607 -9.21 18.33 -8.54
N ASP A 608 -10.02 19.12 -9.27
CA ASP A 608 -9.51 20.24 -10.08
C ASP A 608 -8.82 21.31 -9.20
N ARG A 609 -7.64 21.75 -9.65
CA ARG A 609 -6.80 22.76 -9.02
C ARG A 609 -5.98 23.49 -10.06
N SER A 610 -5.85 24.81 -9.88
CA SER A 610 -5.08 25.72 -10.74
C SER A 610 -3.55 25.49 -10.77
N GLY A 611 -3.04 24.55 -9.97
CA GLY A 611 -1.61 24.24 -9.80
C GLY A 611 -0.97 24.91 -8.58
N VAL A 612 0.20 24.44 -8.16
CA VAL A 612 0.98 25.06 -7.07
C VAL A 612 2.03 26.01 -7.63
N ARG A 613 2.33 27.10 -6.91
CA ARG A 613 3.39 28.04 -7.27
C ARG A 613 4.70 27.71 -6.56
N VAL A 614 5.80 27.68 -7.31
CA VAL A 614 7.15 27.35 -6.81
C VAL A 614 7.70 28.46 -5.91
N GLY A 615 8.33 28.09 -4.79
CA GLY A 615 8.99 28.97 -3.83
C GLY A 615 10.23 29.70 -4.38
N ARG A 616 10.73 30.69 -3.62
CA ARG A 616 11.90 31.51 -4.02
C ARG A 616 13.22 30.73 -4.04
N ASP A 617 13.29 29.67 -3.26
CA ASP A 617 14.38 28.70 -3.16
C ASP A 617 14.45 27.73 -4.35
N GLY A 618 13.31 27.51 -5.02
CA GLY A 618 13.12 26.52 -6.10
C GLY A 618 12.43 25.23 -5.65
N THR A 619 11.80 25.19 -4.46
CA THR A 619 11.01 24.05 -4.00
C THR A 619 9.50 24.32 -4.05
N PHE A 620 8.71 23.27 -3.88
CA PHE A 620 7.31 23.37 -3.46
C PHE A 620 6.90 22.12 -2.68
N GLU A 621 5.84 22.25 -1.91
CA GLU A 621 5.12 21.13 -1.32
C GLU A 621 3.62 21.33 -1.59
N VAL A 622 2.92 20.29 -2.04
CA VAL A 622 1.47 20.34 -2.25
C VAL A 622 0.81 19.00 -1.95
N GLN A 623 -0.30 19.05 -1.21
CA GLN A 623 -1.18 17.90 -1.00
C GLN A 623 -2.03 17.66 -2.25
N VAL A 624 -1.74 16.62 -3.02
CA VAL A 624 -2.64 16.09 -4.06
C VAL A 624 -3.56 15.07 -3.40
N LEU A 625 -4.87 15.27 -3.48
CA LEU A 625 -5.82 14.40 -2.79
C LEU A 625 -6.02 13.09 -3.56
N VAL A 626 -6.01 11.98 -2.81
CA VAL A 626 -6.87 10.83 -3.10
C VAL A 626 -8.26 11.20 -2.56
N LEU A 627 -9.33 11.10 -3.36
CA LEU A 627 -10.68 11.36 -2.82
C LEU A 627 -11.17 10.18 -1.96
N ARG A 628 -12.23 10.39 -1.16
CA ARG A 628 -12.80 9.31 -0.30
C ARG A 628 -13.59 8.24 -1.07
N LYS A 629 -13.94 8.50 -2.33
CA LYS A 629 -14.59 7.58 -3.28
C LYS A 629 -13.72 7.43 -4.53
N ASP A 630 -12.44 7.21 -4.34
CA ASP A 630 -11.40 7.19 -5.38
C ASP A 630 -10.86 5.77 -5.52
N THR A 631 -10.58 5.33 -6.75
CA THR A 631 -10.24 3.93 -7.05
C THR A 631 -8.95 3.51 -6.35
N LEU A 632 -8.94 2.29 -5.79
CA LEU A 632 -7.75 1.64 -5.24
C LEU A 632 -6.82 1.15 -6.38
N GLY A 633 -5.64 0.64 -6.02
CA GLY A 633 -4.69 0.03 -6.94
C GLY A 633 -3.58 0.97 -7.46
N PRO A 634 -2.70 0.47 -8.33
CA PRO A 634 -1.49 1.17 -8.76
C PRO A 634 -1.80 2.30 -9.74
N ARG A 635 -1.38 3.53 -9.42
CA ARG A 635 -1.53 4.70 -10.30
C ARG A 635 -0.29 5.59 -10.36
N VAL A 636 -0.37 6.66 -11.14
CA VAL A 636 0.75 7.54 -11.49
C VAL A 636 0.34 9.00 -11.38
N LEU A 637 0.98 9.74 -10.48
CA LEU A 637 0.93 11.19 -10.44
C LEU A 637 1.80 11.76 -11.57
N ARG A 638 1.24 12.65 -12.38
CA ARG A 638 1.94 13.43 -13.41
C ARG A 638 2.11 14.86 -12.93
N ALA A 639 3.30 15.43 -13.10
CA ALA A 639 3.58 16.83 -12.81
C ALA A 639 4.05 17.57 -14.07
N GLU A 640 3.39 18.68 -14.38
CA GLU A 640 3.64 19.47 -15.59
C GLU A 640 3.99 20.92 -15.24
N ALA A 641 5.11 21.39 -15.77
CA ALA A 641 5.62 22.76 -15.66
C ALA A 641 5.94 23.29 -17.07
N ARG A 642 6.09 24.60 -17.24
CA ARG A 642 6.20 25.21 -18.57
C ARG A 642 7.63 25.06 -19.11
N ASP A 643 7.77 24.71 -20.39
CA ASP A 643 9.07 24.64 -21.08
C ASP A 643 10.11 23.79 -20.29
N LEU A 644 9.63 22.67 -19.73
CA LEU A 644 10.36 21.69 -18.92
C LEU A 644 9.85 20.26 -19.21
N PRO A 645 10.69 19.21 -19.02
CA PRO A 645 10.24 17.82 -19.13
C PRO A 645 9.17 17.46 -18.10
N ARG A 646 8.07 16.85 -18.54
CA ARG A 646 7.00 16.33 -17.65
C ARG A 646 7.55 15.22 -16.75
N LEU A 647 7.30 15.31 -15.45
CA LEU A 647 7.70 14.27 -14.49
C LEU A 647 6.51 13.35 -14.15
N ARG A 648 6.82 12.11 -13.77
CA ARG A 648 5.85 11.09 -13.35
C ARG A 648 6.37 10.40 -12.10
N LYS A 649 5.47 10.05 -11.18
CA LYS A 649 5.75 9.18 -10.02
C LYS A 649 4.62 8.18 -9.79
N PRO A 650 4.91 6.89 -9.58
CA PRO A 650 3.90 5.94 -9.16
C PRO A 650 3.42 6.28 -7.74
N VAL A 651 2.16 5.97 -7.47
CA VAL A 651 1.53 5.95 -6.14
C VAL A 651 0.56 4.78 -6.14
N LEU A 652 0.74 3.83 -5.24
CA LEU A 652 -0.22 2.76 -4.99
C LEU A 652 -1.33 3.31 -4.09
N VAL A 653 -2.60 3.12 -4.45
CA VAL A 653 -3.74 3.47 -3.59
C VAL A 653 -4.20 2.22 -2.85
N VAL A 654 -4.23 2.25 -1.52
CA VAL A 654 -4.62 1.12 -0.67
C VAL A 654 -5.76 1.51 0.27
N GLN A 655 -6.56 0.54 0.70
CA GLN A 655 -7.48 0.75 1.83
C GLN A 655 -6.69 0.91 3.15
N HIS A 656 -7.38 1.09 4.27
CA HIS A 656 -6.69 1.47 5.51
C HIS A 656 -5.93 0.28 6.14
N ASN A 657 -4.59 0.28 6.00
CA ASN A 657 -3.58 -0.60 6.64
C ASN A 657 -3.36 -1.96 5.92
N LEU A 658 -2.16 -2.58 5.84
CA LEU A 658 -0.79 -2.24 6.33
C LEU A 658 0.28 -2.27 5.19
N GLN A 659 1.55 -2.02 5.55
CA GLN A 659 2.76 -2.25 4.73
C GLN A 659 3.65 -3.36 5.34
N PRO A 660 4.48 -4.06 4.54
CA PRO A 660 5.51 -4.99 5.04
C PRO A 660 6.84 -4.31 5.43
N PRO A 661 7.73 -4.97 6.21
CA PRO A 661 9.02 -4.42 6.66
C PRO A 661 10.12 -4.31 5.57
N ASP A 662 11.21 -3.62 5.93
CA ASP A 662 12.30 -3.21 5.03
C ASP A 662 13.18 -4.34 4.45
N PHE A 663 13.48 -4.24 3.15
CA PHE A 663 14.65 -4.91 2.55
C PHE A 663 15.90 -4.02 2.60
N ALA A 664 16.44 -3.87 3.80
CA ALA A 664 17.73 -3.22 4.03
C ALA A 664 18.90 -4.14 3.64
N GLY A 665 19.41 -3.97 2.41
CA GLY A 665 20.79 -4.30 2.05
C GLY A 665 21.07 -5.63 1.33
N ARG A 666 21.81 -5.53 0.22
CA ARG A 666 22.90 -6.45 -0.17
C ARG A 666 23.83 -5.75 -1.17
N SER A 667 25.13 -5.82 -0.85
CA SER A 667 26.35 -5.53 -1.65
C SER A 667 26.19 -4.89 -3.03
#